data_AF-A0A813HY31-F1
#
_entry.id   AF-A0A813HY31-F1
#
_cell.length_a   1.000
_cell.length_b   1.000
_cell.length_c   1.000
_cell.angle_alpha   90.00
_cell.angle_beta   90.00
_cell.angle_gamma   90.00
#
_symmetry.space_group_name_H-M   'P 1'
#
loop_
_entity.id
_entity.type
_entity.pdbx_description
1 polymer ?
#
loop_
_entity_poly.entity_id
_entity_poly.type
_entity_poly.pdbx_seq_one_letter_code
_entity_poly.pdbx_strand_id
1 'polypeptide(L)'
;VPVLVITANPESAELVGDRLRQHARGALAGCNPSDLVRSLSQREYDRDPCMYKESLRAATRTLSRDSTGPREFRITVTDHTGARGTDYQMLDEVADKLGGLMLVVMHVPPSRRDWIQYKGRTARQNWRGQYCVVLNAEEYRELDQAGAQTALPRAAYSLRPGGAPYVPENPEDLVEHILNYGAEESKRRLESCEASYNAGFIANEVCERVWTQPGWFKAQAQSSGTAKVDVNLEGAGRAAFLDLCQRYRYLTAQELGQAAQAIEGPSEAPGWLDFVLERDSHVPNPEYRALPMPPHLAQRRKSVLFLIDVSGSMTSNKIGTELTRLDACKVQVRNILTNKDILRDGDQVGVVAFGAGHRRLLPKDGAAIVGPVDRTDVQALVDNRELEAAQGQTIKHYGPELQSLERSGRMTISTKKLGTYTFLYSTLCDCISELMQQRDELSRWLILLCDGDDTGGGKMEADCTQILHRHGNGVNVIIITVGSDVTRGSVLQGFADKVVERGSIGKYIAAANEENDSAIKDAFAQVEESLMLDGGGQTEASMHWDWVEQCSTPTLAELKASRVLLNLSELHARRAEQATSAEDGREAGPFTEAQYALFLRAIECCEEAASLSDGEVGRREGAFAHLRVGVHLSVRIPFQSKLGDSRRDETIVDLADRHFGKALRCFDELKDEREIAVCHFHMADLALQEERIPGAPPMPKVRLTLALRHARKSADYWERSGALQYTKDFVASHIRVARLLESQQRSSAFFEATEHLAEVEATLVALANRQSPGSRTSNGDEGMFTLQGSKAIAVPPLRREMSRVCQAGIRQGEDVDRLKVLYRRVLRNEPIRPVQDSVPSPG
;
A
#
# COMPACT_ATOMS: atom_id res chain seq x y z
N VAL A 1 9.14 -33.18 -24.14
CA VAL A 1 9.78 -32.17 -23.25
C VAL A 1 8.75 -31.65 -22.25
N PRO A 2 9.14 -31.15 -21.07
CA PRO A 2 8.19 -30.50 -20.17
C PRO A 2 7.62 -29.21 -20.76
N VAL A 3 6.41 -28.87 -20.34
CA VAL A 3 5.65 -27.73 -20.88
C VAL A 3 5.43 -26.69 -19.78
N LEU A 4 5.75 -25.43 -20.08
CA LEU A 4 5.44 -24.27 -19.24
C LEU A 4 4.45 -23.36 -19.98
N VAL A 5 3.32 -23.05 -19.35
CA VAL A 5 2.30 -22.14 -19.86
C VAL A 5 2.34 -20.86 -19.04
N ILE A 6 2.49 -19.71 -19.68
CA ILE A 6 2.48 -18.39 -19.03
C ILE A 6 1.20 -17.65 -19.41
N THR A 7 0.42 -17.24 -18.42
CA THR A 7 -0.82 -16.47 -18.56
C THR A 7 -0.65 -15.02 -18.10
N ALA A 8 -1.66 -14.18 -18.38
CA ALA A 8 -1.63 -12.76 -18.05
C ALA A 8 -1.59 -12.49 -16.54
N ASN A 9 -2.38 -13.20 -15.74
CA ASN A 9 -2.50 -13.00 -14.30
C ASN A 9 -2.75 -14.34 -13.56
N PRO A 10 -2.69 -14.34 -12.20
CA PRO A 10 -2.90 -15.54 -11.40
C PRO A 10 -4.26 -16.21 -11.61
N GLU A 11 -5.32 -15.45 -11.85
CA GLU A 11 -6.67 -15.95 -12.09
C GLU A 11 -6.75 -16.73 -13.42
N SER A 12 -6.15 -16.19 -14.48
CA SER A 12 -6.02 -16.88 -15.76
C SER A 12 -5.17 -18.15 -15.63
N ALA A 13 -4.12 -18.13 -14.81
CA ALA A 13 -3.28 -19.31 -14.56
C ALA A 13 -4.08 -20.44 -13.89
N GLU A 14 -4.88 -20.10 -12.87
CA GLU A 14 -5.78 -21.06 -12.22
C GLU A 14 -6.83 -21.60 -13.18
N LEU A 15 -7.49 -20.74 -13.95
CA LEU A 15 -8.52 -21.13 -14.92
C LEU A 15 -7.96 -22.09 -15.98
N VAL A 16 -6.80 -21.76 -16.55
CA VAL A 16 -6.12 -22.61 -17.54
C VAL A 16 -5.68 -23.93 -16.91
N GLY A 17 -5.09 -23.88 -15.71
CA GLY A 17 -4.71 -25.07 -14.94
C GLY A 17 -5.89 -26.00 -14.69
N ASP A 18 -7.04 -25.47 -14.26
CA ASP A 18 -8.23 -26.25 -13.96
C ASP A 18 -8.87 -26.85 -15.21
N ARG A 19 -8.91 -26.11 -16.33
CA ARG A 19 -9.36 -26.65 -17.61
C ARG A 19 -8.48 -27.79 -18.11
N LEU A 20 -7.15 -27.65 -17.99
CA LEU A 20 -6.21 -28.71 -18.35
C LEU A 20 -6.37 -29.94 -17.44
N ARG A 21 -6.56 -29.75 -16.14
CA ARG A 21 -6.86 -30.85 -15.20
C ARG A 21 -8.17 -31.54 -15.54
N GLN A 22 -9.21 -30.78 -15.84
CA GLN A 22 -10.51 -31.33 -16.24
C GLN A 22 -10.40 -32.16 -17.53
N HIS A 23 -9.65 -31.65 -18.52
CA HIS A 23 -9.39 -32.39 -19.74
C HIS A 23 -8.60 -33.68 -19.47
N ALA A 24 -7.56 -33.61 -18.64
CA ALA A 24 -6.78 -34.79 -18.24
C ALA A 24 -7.63 -35.87 -17.55
N ARG A 25 -8.61 -35.49 -16.71
CA ARG A 25 -9.55 -36.44 -16.08
C ARG A 25 -10.35 -37.22 -17.11
N GLY A 26 -10.77 -36.57 -18.19
CA GLY A 26 -11.58 -37.20 -19.24
C GLY A 26 -10.77 -38.00 -20.25
N ALA A 27 -9.56 -37.54 -20.58
CA ALA A 27 -8.75 -38.10 -21.66
C ALA A 27 -7.74 -39.17 -21.20
N LEU A 28 -7.27 -39.11 -19.95
CA LEU A 28 -6.16 -39.94 -19.45
C LEU A 28 -6.60 -40.75 -18.22
N ALA A 29 -7.20 -41.91 -18.47
CA ALA A 29 -7.62 -42.81 -17.39
C ALA A 29 -6.41 -43.27 -16.56
N GLY A 30 -6.46 -43.05 -15.24
CA GLY A 30 -5.45 -43.51 -14.28
C GLY A 30 -4.35 -42.51 -13.92
N CYS A 31 -4.25 -41.36 -14.60
CA CYS A 31 -3.32 -40.30 -14.23
C CYS A 31 -3.92 -39.39 -13.16
N ASN A 32 -3.13 -38.97 -12.15
CA ASN A 32 -3.54 -37.91 -11.23
C ASN A 32 -3.44 -36.54 -11.94
N PRO A 33 -4.56 -35.86 -12.25
CA PRO A 33 -4.54 -34.60 -13.00
C PRO A 33 -3.78 -33.51 -12.27
N SER A 34 -3.80 -33.51 -10.93
CA SER A 34 -3.09 -32.53 -10.12
C SER A 34 -1.58 -32.77 -10.12
N ASP A 35 -1.11 -33.98 -10.44
CA ASP A 35 0.31 -34.24 -10.64
C ASP A 35 0.75 -33.89 -12.06
N LEU A 36 -0.08 -34.18 -13.06
CA LEU A 36 0.17 -33.85 -14.47
C LEU A 36 0.18 -32.34 -14.72
N VAL A 37 -0.73 -31.59 -14.10
CA VAL A 37 -0.88 -30.14 -14.28
C VAL A 37 -0.65 -29.40 -12.97
N ARG A 38 0.51 -28.75 -12.88
CA ARG A 38 0.97 -28.01 -11.69
C ARG A 38 0.78 -26.51 -11.86
N SER A 39 0.43 -25.84 -10.76
CA SER A 39 0.40 -24.37 -10.71
C SER A 39 1.75 -23.87 -10.20
N LEU A 40 2.24 -22.80 -10.82
CA LEU A 40 3.31 -21.94 -10.33
C LEU A 40 2.86 -20.47 -10.40
N SER A 41 1.58 -20.20 -10.16
CA SER A 41 1.11 -18.82 -10.07
C SER A 41 1.58 -18.15 -8.78
N GLN A 42 1.59 -16.82 -8.75
CA GLN A 42 1.83 -16.03 -7.55
C GLN A 42 0.85 -16.39 -6.44
N ARG A 43 -0.40 -16.69 -6.80
CA ARG A 43 -1.41 -17.14 -5.85
C ARG A 43 -1.06 -18.48 -5.21
N GLU A 44 -0.42 -19.39 -5.95
CA GLU A 44 0.14 -20.62 -5.36
C GLU A 44 1.29 -20.28 -4.41
N TYR A 45 2.19 -19.37 -4.80
CA TYR A 45 3.29 -18.92 -3.95
C TYR A 45 2.79 -18.26 -2.65
N ASP A 46 1.81 -17.37 -2.74
CA ASP A 46 1.25 -16.65 -1.59
C ASP A 46 0.44 -17.57 -0.68
N ARG A 47 -0.23 -18.57 -1.26
CA ARG A 47 -1.00 -19.56 -0.51
C ARG A 47 -0.11 -20.62 0.13
N ASP A 48 0.90 -21.10 -0.59
CA ASP A 48 1.75 -22.22 -0.19
C ASP A 48 3.13 -22.17 -0.91
N PRO A 49 4.10 -21.44 -0.33
CA PRO A 49 5.45 -21.31 -0.91
C PRO A 49 6.21 -22.63 -1.03
N CYS A 50 5.93 -23.63 -0.17
CA CYS A 50 6.59 -24.93 -0.26
C CYS A 50 6.03 -25.76 -1.40
N MET A 51 4.70 -25.81 -1.56
CA MET A 51 4.07 -26.45 -2.72
C MET A 51 4.50 -25.79 -4.03
N TYR A 52 4.67 -24.46 -4.05
CA TYR A 52 5.28 -23.76 -5.17
C TYR A 52 6.71 -24.29 -5.45
N LYS A 53 7.58 -24.37 -4.43
CA LYS A 53 8.96 -24.89 -4.57
C LYS A 53 8.99 -26.36 -5.00
N GLU A 54 8.08 -27.18 -4.50
CA GLU A 54 7.96 -28.58 -4.90
C GLU A 54 7.49 -28.69 -6.36
N SER A 55 6.43 -27.96 -6.73
CA SER A 55 5.90 -27.90 -8.08
C SER A 55 6.98 -27.43 -9.06
N LEU A 56 7.81 -26.47 -8.67
CA LEU A 56 8.93 -25.97 -9.45
C LEU A 56 9.97 -27.07 -9.69
N ARG A 57 10.34 -27.80 -8.64
CA ARG A 57 11.28 -28.93 -8.76
C ARG A 57 10.70 -30.09 -9.58
N ALA A 58 9.39 -30.27 -9.55
CA ALA A 58 8.69 -31.33 -10.27
C ALA A 58 8.44 -30.98 -11.74
N ALA A 59 8.37 -29.69 -12.09
CA ALA A 59 8.02 -29.19 -13.43
C ALA A 59 8.89 -29.78 -14.55
N THR A 60 10.18 -30.04 -14.28
CA THR A 60 11.14 -30.57 -15.25
C THR A 60 11.36 -32.08 -15.14
N ARG A 61 10.78 -32.75 -14.14
CA ARG A 61 10.96 -34.19 -13.91
C ARG A 61 9.97 -34.98 -14.75
N THR A 62 10.41 -36.15 -15.21
CA THR A 62 9.52 -37.12 -15.84
C THR A 62 8.45 -37.59 -14.85
N LEU A 63 7.28 -37.95 -15.37
CA LEU A 63 6.22 -38.62 -14.60
C LEU A 63 6.53 -40.11 -14.41
N SER A 64 7.10 -40.73 -15.45
CA SER A 64 7.52 -42.12 -15.46
C SER A 64 8.76 -42.33 -14.58
N ARG A 65 8.69 -43.28 -13.64
CA ARG A 65 9.83 -43.73 -12.83
C ARG A 65 10.73 -44.71 -13.58
N ASP A 66 10.17 -45.39 -14.58
CA ASP A 66 10.89 -46.41 -15.34
C ASP A 66 11.61 -45.80 -16.54
N SER A 67 12.90 -46.10 -16.67
CA SER A 67 13.77 -45.59 -17.75
C SER A 67 13.48 -46.19 -19.13
N THR A 68 12.62 -47.21 -19.21
CA THR A 68 12.34 -47.99 -20.42
C THR A 68 11.06 -47.60 -21.16
N GLY A 69 10.22 -46.72 -20.57
CA GLY A 69 8.95 -46.27 -21.17
C GLY A 69 9.05 -44.94 -21.93
N PRO A 70 7.98 -44.55 -22.65
CA PRO A 70 7.88 -43.19 -23.21
C PRO A 70 7.96 -42.15 -22.08
N ARG A 71 8.79 -41.13 -22.28
CA ARG A 71 9.00 -40.08 -21.27
C ARG A 71 7.83 -39.11 -21.26
N GLU A 72 7.03 -39.19 -20.21
CA GLU A 72 5.94 -38.26 -19.96
C GLU A 72 6.40 -37.12 -19.06
N PHE A 73 5.96 -35.91 -19.33
CA PHE A 73 6.33 -34.71 -18.57
C PHE A 73 5.09 -33.93 -18.11
N ARG A 74 5.27 -33.15 -17.05
CA ARG A 74 4.21 -32.30 -16.49
C ARG A 74 3.98 -31.06 -17.36
N ILE A 75 2.75 -30.56 -17.28
CA ILE A 75 2.38 -29.22 -17.74
C ILE A 75 2.37 -28.32 -16.51
N THR A 76 3.12 -27.22 -16.58
CA THR A 76 3.17 -26.22 -15.51
C THR A 76 2.49 -24.96 -16.00
N VAL A 77 1.57 -24.41 -15.23
CA VAL A 77 0.86 -23.16 -15.56
C VAL A 77 1.26 -22.09 -14.55
N THR A 78 1.68 -20.93 -15.03
CA THR A 78 2.12 -19.80 -14.21
C THR A 78 1.59 -18.50 -14.81
N ASP A 79 1.56 -17.45 -14.01
CA ASP A 79 1.34 -16.09 -14.49
C ASP A 79 2.69 -15.37 -14.70
N HIS A 80 2.64 -14.14 -15.20
CA HIS A 80 3.85 -13.37 -15.51
C HIS A 80 4.79 -13.15 -14.32
N THR A 81 4.25 -13.05 -13.10
CA THR A 81 5.07 -12.85 -11.89
C THR A 81 5.70 -14.16 -11.42
N GLY A 82 4.95 -15.26 -11.41
CA GLY A 82 5.46 -16.59 -11.04
C GLY A 82 6.55 -17.12 -11.99
N ALA A 83 6.58 -16.64 -13.24
CA ALA A 83 7.63 -16.96 -14.21
C ALA A 83 8.96 -16.19 -14.00
N ARG A 84 8.93 -15.09 -13.23
CA ARG A 84 10.08 -14.18 -13.07
C ARG A 84 11.06 -14.71 -12.02
N GLY A 85 12.36 -14.66 -12.31
CA GLY A 85 13.42 -15.06 -11.36
C GLY A 85 13.57 -16.56 -11.09
N THR A 86 12.69 -17.41 -11.64
CA THR A 86 12.67 -18.85 -11.39
C THR A 86 13.53 -19.69 -12.35
N ASP A 87 14.57 -20.35 -11.85
CA ASP A 87 15.45 -21.20 -12.65
C ASP A 87 15.02 -22.69 -12.64
N TYR A 88 14.56 -23.17 -13.79
CA TYR A 88 14.13 -24.56 -13.98
C TYR A 88 15.33 -25.49 -14.21
N GLN A 89 15.64 -26.37 -13.25
CA GLN A 89 16.72 -27.34 -13.42
C GLN A 89 16.28 -28.49 -14.34
N MET A 90 16.86 -28.58 -15.54
CA MET A 90 16.60 -29.70 -16.46
C MET A 90 17.54 -30.86 -16.13
N LEU A 91 16.99 -31.91 -15.51
CA LEU A 91 17.76 -33.10 -15.14
C LEU A 91 17.70 -34.20 -16.22
N ASP A 92 16.72 -34.12 -17.13
CA ASP A 92 16.54 -35.10 -18.20
C ASP A 92 17.41 -34.73 -19.41
N GLU A 93 18.44 -35.54 -19.70
CA GLU A 93 19.39 -35.28 -20.77
C GLU A 93 18.78 -35.24 -22.17
N VAL A 94 17.70 -36.01 -22.41
CA VAL A 94 17.06 -36.04 -23.74
C VAL A 94 16.23 -34.79 -23.93
N ALA A 95 15.46 -34.39 -22.91
CA ALA A 95 14.74 -33.13 -22.94
C ALA A 95 15.71 -31.95 -23.09
N ASP A 96 16.83 -31.94 -22.37
CA ASP A 96 17.86 -30.90 -22.48
C ASP A 96 18.42 -30.80 -23.91
N LYS A 97 18.80 -31.93 -24.52
CA LYS A 97 19.26 -32.01 -25.93
C LYS A 97 18.21 -31.56 -26.95
N LEU A 98 16.92 -31.65 -26.61
CA LEU A 98 15.81 -31.20 -27.46
C LEU A 98 15.45 -29.72 -27.25
N GLY A 99 16.26 -28.95 -26.52
CA GLY A 99 15.98 -27.54 -26.24
C GLY A 99 15.26 -27.31 -24.90
N GLY A 100 15.32 -28.28 -23.99
CA GLY A 100 14.85 -28.16 -22.62
C GLY A 100 13.33 -28.17 -22.49
N LEU A 101 12.73 -26.99 -22.37
CA LEU A 101 11.31 -26.77 -22.09
C LEU A 101 10.59 -26.26 -23.34
N MET A 102 9.35 -26.69 -23.53
CA MET A 102 8.41 -26.02 -24.43
C MET A 102 7.66 -24.94 -23.66
N LEU A 103 7.75 -23.70 -24.13
CA LEU A 103 7.00 -22.58 -23.56
C LEU A 103 5.74 -22.30 -24.38
N VAL A 104 4.60 -22.14 -23.72
CA VAL A 104 3.35 -21.66 -24.31
C VAL A 104 3.05 -20.31 -23.68
N VAL A 105 3.21 -19.24 -24.44
CA VAL A 105 2.93 -17.88 -23.96
C VAL A 105 1.53 -17.48 -24.38
N MET A 106 0.64 -17.35 -23.40
CA MET A 106 -0.71 -16.84 -23.64
C MET A 106 -0.79 -15.32 -23.54
N HIS A 107 0.20 -14.71 -22.89
CA HIS A 107 0.33 -13.27 -22.73
C HIS A 107 1.78 -12.81 -22.97
N VAL A 108 2.02 -12.10 -24.07
CA VAL A 108 3.26 -11.36 -24.32
C VAL A 108 3.30 -10.17 -23.36
N PRO A 109 4.31 -10.07 -22.48
CA PRO A 109 4.43 -8.93 -21.58
C PRO A 109 4.78 -7.66 -22.38
N PRO A 110 4.34 -6.48 -21.94
CA PRO A 110 4.71 -5.22 -22.59
C PRO A 110 6.23 -4.94 -22.51
N SER A 111 6.91 -5.50 -21.52
CA SER A 111 8.35 -5.32 -21.30
C SER A 111 9.18 -6.27 -22.18
N ARG A 112 10.03 -5.70 -23.06
CA ARG A 112 11.02 -6.46 -23.85
C ARG A 112 11.94 -7.30 -22.97
N ARG A 113 12.32 -6.78 -21.80
CA ARG A 113 13.15 -7.50 -20.84
C ARG A 113 12.47 -8.80 -20.40
N ASP A 114 11.18 -8.73 -20.06
CA ASP A 114 10.46 -9.89 -19.55
C ASP A 114 10.20 -10.89 -20.67
N TRP A 115 9.93 -10.42 -21.89
CA TRP A 115 9.86 -11.30 -23.07
C TRP A 115 11.18 -12.04 -23.35
N ILE A 116 12.32 -11.34 -23.25
CA ILE A 116 13.64 -11.97 -23.37
C ILE A 116 13.83 -12.99 -22.24
N GLN A 117 13.41 -12.69 -21.02
CA GLN A 117 13.48 -13.63 -19.91
C GLN A 117 12.61 -14.87 -20.14
N TYR A 118 11.40 -14.71 -20.69
CA TYR A 118 10.51 -15.82 -21.08
C TYR A 118 11.19 -16.72 -22.09
N LYS A 119 11.73 -16.16 -23.19
CA LYS A 119 12.48 -16.93 -24.19
C LYS A 119 13.76 -17.54 -23.60
N GLY A 120 14.42 -16.84 -22.68
CA GLY A 120 15.57 -17.34 -21.95
C GLY A 120 15.28 -18.56 -21.07
N ARG A 121 14.01 -18.81 -20.71
CA ARG A 121 13.63 -20.05 -19.99
C ARG A 121 13.71 -21.29 -20.86
N THR A 122 13.56 -21.15 -22.17
CA THR A 122 13.60 -22.27 -23.10
C THR A 122 15.01 -22.47 -23.66
N ALA A 123 15.77 -21.39 -23.87
CA ALA A 123 17.13 -21.48 -24.38
C ALA A 123 18.14 -21.92 -23.29
N ARG A 124 18.97 -22.91 -23.60
CA ARG A 124 20.11 -23.33 -22.77
C ARG A 124 21.41 -23.14 -23.53
N GLN A 125 22.55 -23.14 -22.83
CA GLN A 125 23.87 -22.70 -23.34
C GLN A 125 24.21 -23.22 -24.76
N ASN A 126 23.75 -24.42 -25.11
CA ASN A 126 24.02 -25.05 -26.41
C ASN A 126 22.77 -25.31 -27.28
N TRP A 127 21.55 -24.98 -26.83
CA TRP A 127 20.31 -25.43 -27.47
C TRP A 127 19.31 -24.28 -27.66
N ARG A 128 18.73 -24.21 -28.87
CA ARG A 128 17.61 -23.30 -29.14
C ARG A 128 16.37 -23.82 -28.41
N GLY A 129 15.82 -22.99 -27.54
CA GLY A 129 14.57 -23.30 -26.86
C GLY A 129 13.38 -23.35 -27.80
N GLN A 130 12.28 -23.95 -27.34
CA GLN A 130 11.04 -24.07 -28.11
C GLN A 130 9.94 -23.24 -27.45
N TYR A 131 9.22 -22.43 -28.23
CA TYR A 131 8.05 -21.71 -27.72
C TYR A 131 6.93 -21.62 -28.77
N CYS A 132 5.71 -21.44 -28.26
CA CYS A 132 4.50 -21.16 -29.02
C CYS A 132 3.79 -19.98 -28.35
N VAL A 133 3.22 -19.09 -29.15
CA VAL A 133 2.49 -17.91 -28.66
C VAL A 133 1.01 -18.08 -29.03
N VAL A 134 0.13 -18.01 -28.04
CA VAL A 134 -1.33 -18.21 -28.19
C VAL A 134 -2.04 -16.99 -27.63
N LEU A 135 -2.25 -15.98 -28.46
CA LEU A 135 -2.81 -14.70 -28.02
C LEU A 135 -4.32 -14.65 -28.16
N ASN A 136 -4.98 -14.08 -27.16
CA ASN A 136 -6.38 -13.70 -27.24
C ASN A 136 -6.48 -12.22 -27.66
N ALA A 137 -7.18 -11.96 -28.75
CA ALA A 137 -7.39 -10.58 -29.22
C ALA A 137 -8.10 -9.70 -28.17
N GLU A 138 -9.01 -10.27 -27.36
CA GLU A 138 -9.71 -9.51 -26.32
C GLU A 138 -8.79 -8.96 -25.24
N GLU A 139 -7.74 -9.70 -24.87
CA GLU A 139 -6.75 -9.28 -23.87
C GLU A 139 -5.90 -8.08 -24.33
N TYR A 140 -5.88 -7.83 -25.64
CA TYR A 140 -5.13 -6.75 -26.26
C TYR A 140 -6.04 -5.72 -26.93
N ARG A 141 -7.32 -5.67 -26.56
CA ARG A 141 -8.27 -4.67 -27.11
C ARG A 141 -7.90 -3.24 -26.72
N GLU A 142 -7.34 -3.05 -25.52
CA GLU A 142 -6.89 -1.75 -25.02
C GLU A 142 -5.76 -1.15 -25.88
N LEU A 143 -4.93 -2.00 -26.49
CA LEU A 143 -3.87 -1.56 -27.42
C LEU A 143 -4.42 -0.83 -28.65
N ASP A 144 -5.64 -1.16 -29.07
CA ASP A 144 -6.32 -0.58 -30.23
C ASP A 144 -7.03 0.74 -29.88
N GLN A 145 -7.58 0.84 -28.66
CA GLN A 145 -8.27 2.04 -28.17
C GLN A 145 -7.31 3.23 -27.96
N ALA A 146 -6.02 2.98 -27.73
CA ALA A 146 -5.02 4.01 -27.51
C ALA A 146 -4.63 4.81 -28.78
N GLY A 147 -5.23 4.54 -29.95
CA GLY A 147 -5.21 5.44 -31.12
C GLY A 147 -3.85 5.66 -31.80
N ALA A 148 -2.76 5.03 -31.35
CA ALA A 148 -1.45 5.13 -31.96
C ALA A 148 -1.29 4.10 -33.09
N GLN A 149 -0.29 4.28 -33.95
CA GLN A 149 0.16 3.38 -35.04
C GLN A 149 0.50 1.93 -34.59
N THR A 150 0.19 1.58 -33.33
CA THR A 150 0.50 0.34 -32.61
C THR A 150 -0.72 -0.55 -32.33
N ALA A 151 -1.87 -0.29 -32.95
CA ALA A 151 -3.02 -1.21 -32.91
C ALA A 151 -2.64 -2.58 -33.48
N LEU A 152 -3.09 -3.69 -32.87
CA LEU A 152 -3.00 -4.99 -33.55
C LEU A 152 -3.72 -4.88 -34.90
N PRO A 153 -3.30 -5.60 -35.95
CA PRO A 153 -3.99 -5.56 -37.23
C PRO A 153 -5.48 -5.77 -37.02
N ARG A 154 -6.37 -4.94 -37.58
CA ARG A 154 -7.84 -5.09 -37.43
C ARG A 154 -8.33 -6.51 -37.73
N ALA A 155 -7.61 -7.22 -38.61
CA ALA A 155 -7.83 -8.64 -38.92
C ALA A 155 -7.69 -9.59 -37.72
N ALA A 156 -6.93 -9.23 -36.68
CA ALA A 156 -6.78 -9.99 -35.44
C ALA A 156 -8.06 -10.00 -34.60
N TYR A 157 -8.90 -8.96 -34.71
CA TYR A 157 -10.17 -8.83 -34.00
C TYR A 157 -11.38 -9.24 -34.86
N SER A 158 -11.17 -9.37 -36.18
CA SER A 158 -12.23 -9.71 -37.12
C SER A 158 -12.39 -11.23 -37.22
N LEU A 159 -13.55 -11.75 -36.82
CA LEU A 159 -13.90 -13.14 -37.09
C LEU A 159 -13.83 -13.37 -38.61
N ARG A 160 -12.95 -14.27 -39.05
CA ARG A 160 -12.95 -14.70 -40.45
C ARG A 160 -14.30 -15.37 -40.76
N PRO A 161 -14.83 -15.23 -41.99
CA PRO A 161 -15.98 -16.02 -42.41
C PRO A 161 -15.73 -17.51 -42.13
N GLY A 162 -16.53 -18.12 -41.25
CA GLY A 162 -16.34 -19.51 -40.80
C GLY A 162 -15.70 -19.68 -39.42
N GLY A 163 -15.40 -18.62 -38.67
CA GLY A 163 -14.93 -18.70 -37.28
C GLY A 163 -13.48 -19.19 -37.11
N ALA A 164 -12.70 -19.22 -38.19
CA ALA A 164 -11.29 -19.62 -38.13
C ALA A 164 -10.47 -18.57 -37.35
N PRO A 165 -9.54 -19.00 -36.47
CA PRO A 165 -8.67 -18.08 -35.73
C PRO A 165 -7.78 -17.28 -36.67
N TYR A 166 -7.52 -16.03 -36.31
CA TYR A 166 -6.51 -15.22 -37.01
C TYR A 166 -5.13 -15.80 -36.75
N VAL A 167 -4.38 -16.05 -37.82
CA VAL A 167 -2.97 -16.46 -37.77
C VAL A 167 -2.17 -15.39 -38.50
N PRO A 168 -1.29 -14.64 -37.81
CA PRO A 168 -0.41 -13.68 -38.47
C PRO A 168 0.53 -14.42 -39.43
N GLU A 169 0.84 -13.82 -40.58
CA GLU A 169 1.81 -14.38 -41.53
C GLU A 169 3.20 -14.54 -40.90
N ASN A 170 3.56 -13.59 -40.03
CA ASN A 170 4.77 -13.63 -39.22
C ASN A 170 4.43 -13.36 -37.73
N PRO A 171 4.43 -14.40 -36.87
CA PRO A 171 4.16 -14.25 -35.44
C PRO A 171 5.13 -13.33 -34.70
N GLU A 172 6.39 -13.21 -35.15
CA GLU A 172 7.38 -12.34 -34.51
C GLU A 172 7.03 -10.86 -34.68
N ASP A 173 6.43 -10.47 -35.81
CA ASP A 173 6.01 -9.08 -36.03
C ASP A 173 4.90 -8.69 -35.06
N LEU A 174 3.97 -9.60 -34.77
CA LEU A 174 2.90 -9.38 -33.78
C LEU A 174 3.46 -9.21 -32.36
N VAL A 175 4.42 -10.05 -31.99
CA VAL A 175 5.12 -9.94 -30.70
C VAL A 175 5.87 -8.61 -30.61
N GLU A 176 6.67 -8.28 -31.62
CA GLU A 176 7.48 -7.06 -31.66
C GLU A 176 6.61 -5.80 -31.54
N HIS A 177 5.41 -5.83 -32.14
CA HIS A 177 4.43 -4.77 -32.03
C HIS A 177 3.92 -4.56 -30.59
N ILE A 178 3.59 -5.65 -29.88
CA ILE A 178 3.19 -5.60 -28.46
C ILE A 178 4.33 -5.07 -27.59
N LEU A 179 5.58 -5.49 -27.86
CA LEU A 179 6.75 -5.02 -27.14
C LEU A 179 7.05 -3.54 -27.39
N ASN A 180 6.89 -3.07 -28.62
CA ASN A 180 7.08 -1.67 -28.97
C ASN A 180 6.01 -0.79 -28.31
N TYR A 181 4.75 -1.25 -28.28
CA TYR A 181 3.72 -0.58 -27.49
C TYR A 181 4.13 -0.46 -26.02
N GLY A 182 4.57 -1.57 -25.41
CA GLY A 182 4.98 -1.56 -24.01
C GLY A 182 6.21 -0.70 -23.72
N ALA A 183 7.14 -0.59 -24.68
CA ALA A 183 8.28 0.32 -24.61
C ALA A 183 7.84 1.79 -24.67
N GLU A 184 6.93 2.14 -25.58
CA GLU A 184 6.37 3.50 -25.67
C GLU A 184 5.54 3.84 -24.43
N GLU A 185 4.73 2.92 -23.91
CA GLU A 185 3.98 3.11 -22.67
C GLU A 185 4.91 3.28 -21.46
N SER A 186 5.97 2.47 -21.36
CA SER A 186 6.99 2.61 -20.32
C SER A 186 7.72 3.94 -20.44
N LYS A 187 8.05 4.37 -21.66
CA LYS A 187 8.66 5.68 -21.93
C LYS A 187 7.73 6.81 -21.49
N ARG A 188 6.45 6.77 -21.85
CA ARG A 188 5.44 7.75 -21.41
C ARG A 188 5.32 7.79 -19.88
N ARG A 189 5.33 6.62 -19.22
CA ARG A 189 5.32 6.53 -17.75
C ARG A 189 6.60 7.08 -17.13
N LEU A 190 7.76 6.81 -17.72
CA LEU A 190 9.03 7.37 -17.26
C LEU A 190 9.07 8.88 -17.43
N GLU A 191 8.66 9.41 -18.58
CA GLU A 191 8.51 10.84 -18.82
C GLU A 191 7.51 11.48 -17.83
N SER A 192 6.44 10.76 -17.50
CA SER A 192 5.45 11.15 -16.50
C SER A 192 6.03 11.21 -15.07
N CYS A 193 6.73 10.15 -14.67
CA CYS A 193 7.40 10.04 -13.39
C CYS A 193 8.55 11.04 -13.27
N GLU A 194 9.33 11.25 -14.32
CA GLU A 194 10.45 12.19 -14.36
C GLU A 194 9.97 13.61 -14.06
N ALA A 195 8.89 14.05 -14.69
CA ALA A 195 8.34 15.37 -14.39
C ALA A 195 7.79 15.49 -12.96
N SER A 196 7.08 14.46 -12.47
CA SER A 196 6.58 14.44 -11.08
C SER A 196 7.72 14.43 -10.06
N TYR A 197 8.76 13.64 -10.34
CA TYR A 197 9.97 13.55 -9.54
C TYR A 197 10.72 14.89 -9.54
N ASN A 198 10.88 15.51 -10.71
CA ASN A 198 11.54 16.80 -10.84
C ASN A 198 10.76 17.91 -10.12
N ALA A 199 9.43 17.92 -10.25
CA ALA A 199 8.57 18.84 -9.51
C ALA A 199 8.71 18.66 -7.99
N GLY A 200 8.73 17.41 -7.53
CA GLY A 200 8.97 17.08 -6.12
C GLY A 200 10.37 17.47 -5.65
N PHE A 201 11.38 17.30 -6.49
CA PHE A 201 12.75 17.72 -6.20
C PHE A 201 12.84 19.24 -6.04
N ILE A 202 12.27 20.01 -6.98
CA ILE A 202 12.24 21.48 -6.91
C ILE A 202 11.49 21.92 -5.64
N ALA A 203 10.33 21.34 -5.35
CA ALA A 203 9.58 21.65 -4.14
C ALA A 203 10.37 21.32 -2.87
N ASN A 204 11.12 20.22 -2.87
CA ASN A 204 12.00 19.86 -1.75
C ASN A 204 13.14 20.86 -1.58
N GLU A 205 13.82 21.26 -2.65
CA GLU A 205 14.87 22.30 -2.61
C GLU A 205 14.33 23.64 -2.09
N VAL A 206 13.13 24.03 -2.54
CA VAL A 206 12.44 25.22 -2.03
C VAL A 206 12.17 25.11 -0.53
N CYS A 207 11.65 23.96 -0.06
CA CYS A 207 11.43 23.70 1.36
C CYS A 207 12.75 23.77 2.15
N GLU A 208 13.77 23.05 1.72
CA GLU A 208 15.09 23.02 2.37
C GLU A 208 15.67 24.44 2.53
N ARG A 209 15.53 25.30 1.53
CA ARG A 209 15.97 26.70 1.65
C ARG A 209 15.17 27.52 2.63
N VAL A 210 13.84 27.40 2.63
CA VAL A 210 12.98 28.06 3.63
C VAL A 210 13.43 27.69 5.06
N TRP A 211 13.87 26.44 5.26
CA TRP A 211 14.33 25.94 6.55
C TRP A 211 15.80 26.23 6.87
N THR A 212 16.68 26.37 5.88
CA THR A 212 18.12 26.53 6.10
C THR A 212 18.59 27.98 6.03
N GLN A 213 17.86 28.86 5.34
CA GLN A 213 18.30 30.23 5.12
C GLN A 213 18.14 31.08 6.39
N PRO A 214 19.22 31.69 6.92
CA PRO A 214 19.13 32.54 8.10
C PRO A 214 18.13 33.68 7.92
N GLY A 215 17.23 33.86 8.89
CA GLY A 215 16.20 34.90 8.87
C GLY A 215 14.85 34.48 8.26
N TRP A 216 14.77 33.32 7.62
CA TRP A 216 13.53 32.74 7.09
C TRP A 216 12.82 31.83 8.10
N PHE A 217 13.55 31.34 9.08
CA PHE A 217 12.98 30.76 10.29
C PHE A 217 13.54 31.49 11.50
N LYS A 218 12.68 31.72 12.50
CA LYS A 218 13.10 32.11 13.85
C LYS A 218 12.53 31.09 14.81
N ALA A 219 13.42 30.25 15.34
CA ALA A 219 13.10 29.46 16.53
C ALA A 219 13.10 30.41 17.73
N GLN A 220 11.92 30.79 18.22
CA GLN A 220 11.81 31.51 19.47
C GLN A 220 11.57 30.50 20.60
N ALA A 221 12.54 30.42 21.52
CA ALA A 221 12.34 29.71 22.77
C ALA A 221 11.26 30.45 23.56
N GLN A 222 10.08 29.83 23.73
CA GLN A 222 9.07 30.38 24.61
C GLN A 222 9.45 30.12 26.05
N SER A 223 8.97 30.97 26.97
CA SER A 223 9.16 30.81 28.42
C SER A 223 8.61 29.49 28.97
N SER A 224 7.77 28.79 28.20
CA SER A 224 7.23 27.45 28.47
C SER A 224 8.20 26.31 28.16
N GLY A 225 9.35 26.56 27.53
CA GLY A 225 10.29 25.51 27.09
C GLY A 225 9.96 24.88 25.74
N THR A 226 8.82 25.23 25.13
CA THR A 226 8.46 24.84 23.76
C THR A 226 9.07 25.83 22.76
N ALA A 227 9.78 25.33 21.74
CA ALA A 227 10.30 26.16 20.67
C ALA A 227 9.17 26.44 19.66
N LYS A 228 8.72 27.69 19.55
CA LYS A 228 7.83 28.07 18.45
C LYS A 228 8.71 28.34 17.24
N VAL A 229 8.60 27.45 16.25
CA VAL A 229 9.26 27.64 14.95
C VAL A 229 8.34 28.49 14.09
N ASP A 230 8.68 29.78 13.98
CA ASP A 230 8.00 30.66 13.03
C ASP A 230 8.76 30.63 11.71
N VAL A 231 8.09 30.12 10.67
CA VAL A 231 8.54 30.30 9.30
C VAL A 231 8.21 31.75 9.01
N ASN A 232 9.22 32.62 9.04
CA ASN A 232 9.16 34.08 8.95
C ASN A 232 8.73 34.57 7.54
N LEU A 233 7.87 33.78 6.90
CA LEU A 233 7.07 34.09 5.73
C LEU A 233 5.75 34.64 6.24
N GLU A 234 5.49 35.92 5.98
CA GLU A 234 4.20 36.56 6.23
C GLU A 234 3.53 36.95 4.92
N GLY A 235 2.21 37.14 4.97
CA GLY A 235 1.43 37.62 3.83
C GLY A 235 1.57 36.75 2.57
N ALA A 236 1.96 37.39 1.47
CA ALA A 236 2.03 36.78 0.14
C ALA A 236 3.07 35.65 0.05
N GLY A 237 4.23 35.78 0.70
CA GLY A 237 5.29 34.76 0.65
C GLY A 237 4.87 33.44 1.30
N ARG A 238 4.10 33.50 2.40
CA ARG A 238 3.53 32.30 3.04
C ARG A 238 2.46 31.65 2.17
N ALA A 239 1.58 32.45 1.58
CA ALA A 239 0.55 31.94 0.69
C ALA A 239 1.19 31.25 -0.52
N ALA A 240 2.21 31.85 -1.14
CA ALA A 240 2.96 31.25 -2.24
C ALA A 240 3.68 29.95 -1.84
N PHE A 241 4.30 29.91 -0.65
CA PHE A 241 4.97 28.70 -0.17
C PHE A 241 3.98 27.55 0.08
N LEU A 242 2.82 27.85 0.68
CA LEU A 242 1.76 26.86 0.89
C LEU A 242 1.16 26.40 -0.44
N ASP A 243 0.89 27.32 -1.37
CA ASP A 243 0.41 27.02 -2.72
C ASP A 243 1.40 26.11 -3.47
N LEU A 244 2.70 26.41 -3.40
CA LEU A 244 3.75 25.56 -3.97
C LEU A 244 3.77 24.17 -3.31
N CYS A 245 3.77 24.08 -1.98
CA CYS A 245 3.75 22.79 -1.28
C CYS A 245 2.52 21.94 -1.60
N GLN A 246 1.37 22.59 -1.83
CA GLN A 246 0.11 21.92 -2.17
C GLN A 246 0.06 21.51 -3.64
N ARG A 247 0.56 22.37 -4.54
CA ARG A 247 0.33 22.25 -5.98
C ARG A 247 1.55 21.80 -6.76
N TYR A 248 2.72 21.59 -6.15
CA TYR A 248 3.96 21.38 -6.90
C TYR A 248 3.86 20.28 -7.98
N ARG A 249 3.09 19.22 -7.71
CA ARG A 249 2.85 18.11 -8.66
C ARG A 249 2.10 18.53 -9.94
N TYR A 250 1.47 19.70 -9.95
CA TYR A 250 0.60 20.24 -11.00
C TYR A 250 1.13 21.53 -11.61
N LEU A 251 2.24 22.03 -11.09
CA LEU A 251 2.90 23.21 -11.60
C LEU A 251 3.98 22.77 -12.61
N THR A 252 4.02 23.41 -13.76
CA THR A 252 5.18 23.35 -14.67
C THR A 252 6.44 23.77 -13.93
N ALA A 253 7.62 23.39 -14.43
CA ALA A 253 8.88 23.91 -13.89
C ALA A 253 8.92 25.46 -13.89
N GLN A 254 8.27 26.11 -14.87
CA GLN A 254 8.13 27.55 -14.94
C GLN A 254 7.21 28.10 -13.85
N GLU A 255 6.04 27.49 -13.64
CA GLU A 255 5.08 27.89 -12.59
C GLU A 255 5.62 27.60 -11.19
N LEU A 256 6.32 26.47 -10.99
CA LEU A 256 7.10 26.20 -9.78
C LEU A 256 8.11 27.31 -9.54
N GLY A 257 8.82 27.68 -10.61
CA GLY A 257 9.74 28.79 -10.60
C GLY A 257 9.12 30.13 -10.20
N GLN A 258 7.95 30.44 -10.74
CA GLN A 258 7.19 31.66 -10.44
C GLN A 258 6.62 31.64 -9.03
N ALA A 259 6.04 30.51 -8.60
CA ALA A 259 5.54 30.31 -7.25
C ALA A 259 6.68 30.44 -6.25
N ALA A 260 7.83 29.85 -6.55
CA ALA A 260 9.04 29.94 -5.74
C ALA A 260 9.59 31.38 -5.71
N GLN A 261 9.61 32.10 -6.84
CA GLN A 261 9.94 33.54 -6.88
C GLN A 261 8.99 34.41 -6.06
N ALA A 262 7.70 34.05 -5.99
CA ALA A 262 6.71 34.73 -5.18
C ALA A 262 6.85 34.46 -3.67
N ILE A 263 7.67 33.48 -3.28
CA ILE A 263 8.11 33.31 -1.89
C ILE A 263 9.18 34.39 -1.62
N GLU A 264 8.72 35.63 -1.44
CA GLU A 264 9.59 36.75 -1.09
C GLU A 264 10.15 36.54 0.33
N GLY A 265 11.48 36.48 0.43
CA GLY A 265 12.18 36.66 1.70
C GLY A 265 12.47 38.12 2.01
N PRO A 266 13.14 38.42 3.15
CA PRO A 266 13.72 39.74 3.38
C PRO A 266 14.56 40.18 2.18
N SER A 267 14.43 41.46 1.81
CA SER A 267 14.74 42.12 0.53
C SER A 267 16.18 42.02 -0.02
N GLU A 268 17.04 41.18 0.56
CA GLU A 268 18.46 41.04 0.23
C GLU A 268 18.82 39.70 -0.44
N ALA A 269 17.86 38.79 -0.68
CA ALA A 269 18.13 37.50 -1.32
C ALA A 269 18.20 37.61 -2.86
N PRO A 270 19.20 36.99 -3.53
CA PRO A 270 19.28 36.95 -4.99
C PRO A 270 18.08 36.22 -5.62
N GLY A 271 17.74 36.58 -6.86
CA GLY A 271 16.57 36.07 -7.58
C GLY A 271 16.48 34.54 -7.59
N TRP A 272 15.40 34.02 -7.03
CA TRP A 272 15.18 32.61 -6.70
C TRP A 272 15.38 31.61 -7.85
N LEU A 273 14.98 31.98 -9.07
CA LEU A 273 14.97 31.07 -10.23
C LEU A 273 16.35 30.87 -10.85
N ASP A 274 17.20 31.89 -10.82
CA ASP A 274 18.54 31.78 -11.37
C ASP A 274 19.41 30.90 -10.45
N PHE A 275 19.23 30.98 -9.12
CA PHE A 275 20.05 30.20 -8.18
C PHE A 275 19.61 28.74 -7.95
N VAL A 276 18.33 28.37 -8.14
CA VAL A 276 17.91 26.95 -8.16
C VAL A 276 18.42 26.23 -9.41
N LEU A 277 18.61 26.98 -10.51
CA LEU A 277 19.05 26.47 -11.81
C LEU A 277 20.54 26.69 -12.09
N GLU A 278 21.25 27.42 -11.22
CA GLU A 278 22.70 27.63 -11.29
C GLU A 278 23.47 26.45 -10.68
N ARG A 279 24.72 26.33 -11.15
CA ARG A 279 25.65 25.18 -11.07
C ARG A 279 25.90 24.53 -9.70
N ASP A 280 25.52 25.16 -8.59
CA ASP A 280 25.75 24.64 -7.23
C ASP A 280 24.53 23.91 -6.64
N SER A 281 23.39 23.89 -7.35
CA SER A 281 22.27 23.03 -6.95
C SER A 281 22.56 21.59 -7.37
N HIS A 282 22.26 20.62 -6.50
CA HIS A 282 22.32 19.19 -6.86
C HIS A 282 21.22 18.78 -7.86
N VAL A 283 20.54 19.75 -8.48
CA VAL A 283 19.46 19.51 -9.43
C VAL A 283 20.08 18.97 -10.74
N PRO A 284 19.76 17.74 -11.17
CA PRO A 284 20.53 17.01 -12.18
C PRO A 284 20.73 17.65 -13.57
N ASN A 285 19.93 18.62 -14.01
CA ASN A 285 19.99 19.08 -15.41
C ASN A 285 19.53 20.55 -15.69
N PRO A 286 20.42 21.51 -16.01
CA PRO A 286 20.05 22.91 -16.27
C PRO A 286 19.05 23.18 -17.41
N GLU A 287 18.69 22.18 -18.23
CA GLU A 287 17.61 22.27 -19.24
C GLU A 287 16.18 22.31 -18.67
N TYR A 288 16.00 22.37 -17.35
CA TYR A 288 14.68 22.39 -16.67
C TYR A 288 13.68 23.44 -17.18
N ARG A 289 14.14 24.60 -17.69
CA ARG A 289 13.24 25.64 -18.21
C ARG A 289 12.44 25.21 -19.43
N ALA A 290 12.90 24.19 -20.16
CA ALA A 290 12.29 23.73 -21.39
C ALA A 290 11.46 22.45 -21.24
N LEU A 291 11.42 21.84 -20.04
CA LEU A 291 10.63 20.63 -19.83
C LEU A 291 9.14 20.99 -19.86
N PRO A 292 8.38 20.54 -20.86
CA PRO A 292 6.93 20.74 -20.88
C PRO A 292 6.32 20.05 -19.66
N MET A 293 5.17 20.54 -19.19
CA MET A 293 4.31 19.74 -18.30
C MET A 293 4.22 18.34 -18.88
N PRO A 294 4.35 17.29 -18.06
CA PRO A 294 4.39 15.96 -18.63
C PRO A 294 3.07 15.73 -19.37
N PRO A 295 3.09 15.12 -20.57
CA PRO A 295 1.97 15.15 -21.50
C PRO A 295 0.62 14.74 -20.89
N HIS A 296 0.65 13.80 -19.93
CA HIS A 296 -0.50 13.33 -19.19
C HIS A 296 -1.12 14.35 -18.20
N LEU A 297 -0.33 15.26 -17.61
CA LEU A 297 -0.82 16.39 -16.79
C LEU A 297 -1.17 17.63 -17.65
N ALA A 298 -0.49 17.78 -18.79
CA ALA A 298 -0.70 18.91 -19.70
C ALA A 298 -2.01 18.83 -20.50
N GLN A 299 -2.57 17.64 -20.76
CA GLN A 299 -3.51 17.50 -21.89
C GLN A 299 -4.69 16.55 -21.72
N ARG A 300 -4.96 15.99 -20.53
CA ARG A 300 -6.25 15.31 -20.34
C ARG A 300 -7.36 16.34 -20.20
N ARG A 301 -8.04 16.58 -21.31
CA ARG A 301 -9.30 17.31 -21.33
C ARG A 301 -10.30 16.57 -20.46
N LYS A 302 -11.12 17.32 -19.73
CA LYS A 302 -12.10 16.80 -18.78
C LYS A 302 -13.50 16.95 -19.36
N SER A 303 -14.39 16.04 -19.00
CA SER A 303 -15.84 16.18 -19.15
C SER A 303 -16.43 16.27 -17.76
N VAL A 304 -16.77 17.47 -17.30
CA VAL A 304 -17.25 17.72 -15.94
C VAL A 304 -18.75 17.99 -15.97
N LEU A 305 -19.53 17.09 -15.37
CA LEU A 305 -20.98 17.20 -15.27
C LEU A 305 -21.40 17.54 -13.84
N PHE A 306 -21.99 18.72 -13.66
CA PHE A 306 -22.64 19.11 -12.41
C PHE A 306 -24.10 18.70 -12.42
N LEU A 307 -24.52 17.90 -11.44
CA LEU A 307 -25.92 17.62 -11.15
C LEU A 307 -26.32 18.41 -9.91
N ILE A 308 -27.24 19.36 -10.08
CA ILE A 308 -27.61 20.30 -9.03
C ILE A 308 -29.06 20.06 -8.64
N ASP A 309 -29.28 19.68 -7.39
CA ASP A 309 -30.63 19.59 -6.84
C ASP A 309 -31.25 21.00 -6.77
N VAL A 310 -32.40 21.15 -7.41
CA VAL A 310 -33.22 22.36 -7.38
C VAL A 310 -34.55 22.12 -6.66
N SER A 311 -34.62 21.09 -5.82
CA SER A 311 -35.75 20.79 -4.94
C SER A 311 -36.14 21.97 -4.06
N GLY A 312 -37.36 21.94 -3.53
CA GLY A 312 -37.87 22.97 -2.63
C GLY A 312 -36.94 23.19 -1.44
N SER A 313 -36.40 22.12 -0.85
CA SER A 313 -35.52 22.16 0.32
C SER A 313 -34.20 22.90 0.07
N MET A 314 -33.67 22.83 -1.15
CA MET A 314 -32.49 23.61 -1.57
C MET A 314 -32.75 25.12 -1.62
N THR A 315 -34.02 25.54 -1.75
CA THR A 315 -34.42 26.96 -1.86
C THR A 315 -35.18 27.51 -0.65
N SER A 316 -35.82 26.66 0.14
CA SER A 316 -36.58 27.06 1.32
C SER A 316 -35.68 27.23 2.54
N ASN A 317 -34.62 26.42 2.62
CA ASN A 317 -33.67 26.47 3.72
C ASN A 317 -32.59 27.51 3.43
N LYS A 318 -32.36 28.36 4.43
CA LYS A 318 -31.41 29.47 4.35
C LYS A 318 -30.12 29.14 5.08
N ILE A 319 -29.01 29.60 4.53
CA ILE A 319 -27.69 29.62 5.13
C ILE A 319 -27.47 31.03 5.65
N GLY A 320 -27.32 31.16 6.96
CA GLY A 320 -27.39 32.47 7.62
C GLY A 320 -28.75 33.14 7.44
N THR A 321 -28.77 34.47 7.22
CA THR A 321 -30.01 35.26 7.25
C THR A 321 -30.75 35.35 5.90
N GLU A 322 -30.03 35.27 4.77
CA GLU A 322 -30.61 35.63 3.46
C GLU A 322 -30.32 34.65 2.32
N LEU A 323 -29.21 33.92 2.33
CA LEU A 323 -28.79 33.07 1.21
C LEU A 323 -29.50 31.72 1.27
N THR A 324 -30.01 31.22 0.15
CA THR A 324 -30.50 29.83 0.07
C THR A 324 -29.33 28.85 -0.11
N ARG A 325 -29.53 27.56 0.18
CA ARG A 325 -28.52 26.52 -0.13
C ARG A 325 -28.15 26.52 -1.62
N LEU A 326 -29.16 26.68 -2.49
CA LEU A 326 -28.98 26.79 -3.94
C LEU A 326 -28.16 28.02 -4.34
N ASP A 327 -28.40 29.18 -3.72
CA ASP A 327 -27.62 30.39 -4.01
C ASP A 327 -26.15 30.22 -3.68
N ALA A 328 -25.83 29.63 -2.53
CA ALA A 328 -24.45 29.35 -2.12
C ALA A 328 -23.76 28.38 -3.10
N CYS A 329 -24.42 27.28 -3.45
CA CYS A 329 -23.88 26.29 -4.39
C CYS A 329 -23.68 26.86 -5.78
N LYS A 330 -24.64 27.65 -6.30
CA LYS A 330 -24.57 28.30 -7.62
C LYS A 330 -23.36 29.21 -7.74
N VAL A 331 -23.03 29.98 -6.70
CA VAL A 331 -21.84 30.84 -6.69
C VAL A 331 -20.57 30.01 -6.79
N GLN A 332 -20.46 28.89 -6.05
CA GLN A 332 -19.28 28.05 -6.12
C GLN A 332 -19.14 27.32 -7.46
N VAL A 333 -20.25 26.79 -8.02
CA VAL A 333 -20.26 26.20 -9.36
C VAL A 333 -19.78 27.22 -10.40
N ARG A 334 -20.23 28.48 -10.33
CA ARG A 334 -19.71 29.56 -11.20
C ARG A 334 -18.21 29.76 -11.05
N ASN A 335 -17.72 29.80 -9.81
CA ASN A 335 -16.30 30.02 -9.54
C ASN A 335 -15.47 28.91 -10.20
N ILE A 336 -15.87 27.65 -10.05
CA ILE A 336 -15.22 26.51 -10.72
C ILE A 336 -15.29 26.63 -12.24
N LEU A 337 -16.49 26.89 -12.79
CA LEU A 337 -16.72 26.93 -14.23
C LEU A 337 -16.02 28.10 -14.94
N THR A 338 -15.72 29.18 -14.22
CA THR A 338 -15.04 30.36 -14.76
C THR A 338 -13.52 30.35 -14.51
N ASN A 339 -13.05 29.57 -13.53
CA ASN A 339 -11.63 29.45 -13.21
C ASN A 339 -10.87 28.62 -14.26
N LYS A 340 -9.96 29.29 -14.99
CA LYS A 340 -9.15 28.69 -16.06
C LYS A 340 -8.13 27.67 -15.57
N ASP A 341 -7.74 27.76 -14.31
CA ASP A 341 -6.78 26.85 -13.70
C ASP A 341 -7.44 25.50 -13.38
N ILE A 342 -8.77 25.51 -13.16
CA ILE A 342 -9.56 24.31 -12.89
C ILE A 342 -10.10 23.71 -14.20
N LEU A 343 -10.77 24.55 -15.02
CA LEU A 343 -11.38 24.17 -16.30
C LEU A 343 -10.82 25.01 -17.46
N ARG A 344 -10.13 24.32 -18.36
CA ARG A 344 -9.46 24.88 -19.53
C ARG A 344 -10.43 25.03 -20.71
N ASP A 345 -10.05 25.82 -21.70
CA ASP A 345 -10.87 26.09 -22.89
C ASP A 345 -11.17 24.84 -23.74
N GLY A 346 -10.34 23.79 -23.59
CA GLY A 346 -10.54 22.49 -24.25
C GLY A 346 -11.40 21.51 -23.47
N ASP A 347 -11.76 21.82 -22.22
CA ASP A 347 -12.60 20.97 -21.39
C ASP A 347 -14.07 21.06 -21.83
N GLN A 348 -14.84 20.06 -21.42
CA GLN A 348 -16.27 20.00 -21.61
C GLN A 348 -16.99 20.09 -20.27
N VAL A 349 -18.05 20.87 -20.22
CA VAL A 349 -18.88 21.06 -19.03
C VAL A 349 -20.34 20.81 -19.34
N GLY A 350 -21.04 20.25 -18.37
CA GLY A 350 -22.47 20.09 -18.37
C GLY A 350 -23.03 20.54 -17.03
N VAL A 351 -24.21 21.15 -17.05
CA VAL A 351 -24.94 21.51 -15.84
C VAL A 351 -26.37 21.00 -16.00
N VAL A 352 -26.78 20.14 -15.08
CA VAL A 352 -28.09 19.51 -15.05
C VAL A 352 -28.77 19.90 -13.74
N ALA A 353 -29.89 20.61 -13.84
CA ALA A 353 -30.77 20.84 -12.71
C ALA A 353 -31.70 19.64 -12.53
N PHE A 354 -31.85 19.12 -11.32
CA PHE A 354 -32.72 17.97 -11.07
C PHE A 354 -33.64 18.17 -9.87
N GLY A 355 -34.71 17.39 -9.87
CA GLY A 355 -35.79 17.41 -8.89
C GLY A 355 -36.74 16.26 -9.23
N ALA A 356 -38.01 16.51 -9.56
CA ALA A 356 -38.98 15.50 -10.02
C ALA A 356 -38.67 14.92 -11.44
N GLY A 357 -37.43 15.06 -11.87
CA GLY A 357 -36.90 14.81 -13.21
C GLY A 357 -35.57 15.56 -13.34
N HIS A 358 -35.09 15.77 -14.55
CA HIS A 358 -33.90 16.59 -14.77
C HIS A 358 -34.01 17.44 -16.03
N ARG A 359 -33.27 18.55 -16.05
CA ARG A 359 -33.16 19.48 -17.17
C ARG A 359 -31.71 19.88 -17.38
N ARG A 360 -31.25 19.76 -18.62
CA ARG A 360 -29.94 20.30 -19.04
C ARG A 360 -30.03 21.81 -19.16
N LEU A 361 -29.10 22.49 -18.51
CA LEU A 361 -28.91 23.94 -18.60
C LEU A 361 -27.69 24.26 -19.48
N LEU A 362 -26.63 23.44 -19.38
CA LEU A 362 -25.45 23.48 -20.24
C LEU A 362 -25.13 22.08 -20.79
N PRO A 363 -24.67 21.95 -22.05
CA PRO A 363 -24.64 22.99 -23.08
C PRO A 363 -26.06 23.36 -23.57
N LYS A 364 -26.25 24.60 -24.06
CA LYS A 364 -27.57 25.10 -24.50
C LYS A 364 -28.09 24.46 -25.79
N ASP A 365 -27.21 23.85 -26.59
CA ASP A 365 -27.57 23.19 -27.85
C ASP A 365 -28.34 21.86 -27.64
N GLY A 366 -28.26 21.29 -26.43
CA GLY A 366 -28.94 20.06 -26.04
C GLY A 366 -28.45 18.79 -26.75
N ALA A 367 -27.39 18.87 -27.57
CA ALA A 367 -26.92 17.75 -28.39
C ALA A 367 -26.18 16.69 -27.58
N ALA A 368 -25.49 17.12 -26.53
CA ALA A 368 -24.74 16.28 -25.60
C ALA A 368 -25.00 16.72 -24.16
N ILE A 369 -24.73 15.84 -23.19
CA ILE A 369 -24.84 16.18 -21.76
C ILE A 369 -23.72 17.11 -21.27
N VAL A 370 -22.59 17.11 -21.98
CA VAL A 370 -21.45 18.00 -21.75
C VAL A 370 -21.04 18.61 -23.10
N GLY A 371 -20.58 19.85 -23.10
CA GLY A 371 -20.10 20.56 -24.29
C GLY A 371 -18.94 21.49 -23.95
N PRO A 372 -18.26 22.11 -24.94
CA PRO A 372 -17.14 23.02 -24.68
C PRO A 372 -17.49 24.10 -23.65
N VAL A 373 -16.53 24.49 -22.80
CA VAL A 373 -16.73 25.55 -21.81
C VAL A 373 -16.97 26.89 -22.50
N ASP A 374 -18.24 27.32 -22.58
CA ASP A 374 -18.62 28.69 -22.93
C ASP A 374 -18.83 29.50 -21.65
N ARG A 375 -17.85 30.34 -21.32
CA ARG A 375 -17.88 31.17 -20.10
C ARG A 375 -18.96 32.26 -20.15
N THR A 376 -19.42 32.66 -21.33
CA THR A 376 -20.56 33.58 -21.47
C THR A 376 -21.84 32.87 -21.07
N ASP A 377 -22.01 31.62 -21.48
CA ASP A 377 -23.15 30.80 -21.05
C ASP A 377 -23.11 30.46 -19.56
N VAL A 378 -21.92 30.18 -19.00
CA VAL A 378 -21.74 29.99 -17.54
C VAL A 378 -22.11 31.26 -16.77
N GLN A 379 -21.71 32.43 -17.24
CA GLN A 379 -22.06 33.69 -16.61
C GLN A 379 -23.58 33.93 -16.67
N ALA A 380 -24.19 33.65 -17.84
CA ALA A 380 -25.63 33.74 -18.04
C ALA A 380 -26.43 32.78 -17.13
N LEU A 381 -25.93 31.56 -16.90
CA LEU A 381 -26.54 30.59 -15.98
C LEU A 381 -26.81 31.19 -14.60
N VAL A 382 -25.84 31.96 -14.08
CA VAL A 382 -25.92 32.57 -12.74
C VAL A 382 -26.67 33.89 -12.77
N ASP A 383 -26.34 34.77 -13.71
CA ASP A 383 -26.91 36.12 -13.77
C ASP A 383 -28.40 36.10 -14.11
N ASN A 384 -28.84 35.17 -14.97
CA ASN A 384 -30.24 35.03 -15.37
C ASN A 384 -31.08 34.14 -14.44
N ARG A 385 -30.51 33.67 -13.32
CA ARG A 385 -31.19 32.77 -12.36
C ARG A 385 -31.78 31.54 -13.05
N GLU A 386 -31.01 30.91 -13.94
CA GLU A 386 -31.52 29.81 -14.77
C GLU A 386 -31.85 28.56 -13.93
N LEU A 387 -31.14 28.34 -12.81
CA LEU A 387 -31.41 27.25 -11.87
C LEU A 387 -32.78 27.43 -11.18
N GLU A 388 -33.07 28.63 -10.72
CA GLU A 388 -34.36 28.99 -10.10
C GLU A 388 -35.49 28.97 -11.14
N ALA A 389 -35.21 29.41 -12.37
CA ALA A 389 -36.16 29.28 -13.48
C ALA A 389 -36.46 27.81 -13.81
N ALA A 390 -35.45 26.93 -13.74
CA ALA A 390 -35.61 25.49 -13.94
C ALA A 390 -36.47 24.86 -12.84
N GLN A 391 -36.26 25.25 -11.57
CA GLN A 391 -37.08 24.82 -10.44
C GLN A 391 -38.58 25.05 -10.67
N GLY A 392 -38.94 26.23 -11.18
CA GLY A 392 -40.33 26.63 -11.43
C GLY A 392 -40.97 26.02 -12.67
N GLN A 393 -40.19 25.35 -13.53
CA GLN A 393 -40.68 24.87 -14.82
C GLN A 393 -41.55 23.62 -14.67
N THR A 394 -42.65 23.59 -15.42
CA THR A 394 -43.50 22.41 -15.53
C THR A 394 -42.80 21.33 -16.37
N ILE A 395 -42.68 20.13 -15.81
CA ILE A 395 -42.11 18.97 -16.51
C ILE A 395 -43.12 18.47 -17.54
N LYS A 396 -42.74 18.49 -18.82
CA LYS A 396 -43.57 17.98 -19.92
C LYS A 396 -43.50 16.47 -20.08
N HIS A 397 -42.32 15.89 -19.80
CA HIS A 397 -42.04 14.47 -19.93
C HIS A 397 -41.46 13.97 -18.63
N TYR A 398 -42.25 13.17 -17.90
CA TYR A 398 -41.82 12.50 -16.69
C TYR A 398 -41.89 10.98 -16.88
N GLY A 399 -41.01 10.28 -16.16
CA GLY A 399 -40.94 8.84 -16.17
C GLY A 399 -42.26 8.16 -15.77
N PRO A 400 -42.41 6.85 -16.06
CA PRO A 400 -43.61 6.08 -15.74
C PRO A 400 -44.00 6.13 -14.25
N GLU A 401 -43.08 6.51 -13.38
CA GLU A 401 -43.26 6.64 -11.94
C GLU A 401 -44.16 7.81 -11.56
N LEU A 402 -43.91 8.99 -12.12
CA LEU A 402 -44.80 10.14 -11.92
C LEU A 402 -46.16 9.90 -12.58
N GLN A 403 -46.20 9.11 -13.67
CA GLN A 403 -47.48 8.66 -14.22
C GLN A 403 -48.22 7.74 -13.25
N SER A 404 -47.51 6.90 -12.48
CA SER A 404 -48.14 6.06 -11.46
C SER A 404 -48.70 6.88 -10.29
N LEU A 405 -47.96 7.91 -9.85
CA LEU A 405 -48.39 8.84 -8.79
C LEU A 405 -49.59 9.68 -9.25
N GLU A 406 -49.57 10.17 -10.49
CA GLU A 406 -50.70 10.86 -11.11
C GLU A 406 -51.93 9.95 -11.22
N ARG A 407 -51.78 8.72 -11.71
CA ARG A 407 -52.88 7.73 -11.78
C ARG A 407 -53.44 7.39 -10.40
N SER A 408 -52.62 7.42 -9.35
CA SER A 408 -53.05 7.17 -7.98
C SER A 408 -53.80 8.35 -7.33
N GLY A 409 -53.90 9.50 -8.02
CA GLY A 409 -54.50 10.73 -7.48
C GLY A 409 -53.71 11.40 -6.37
N ARG A 410 -52.52 10.88 -6.04
CA ARG A 410 -51.62 11.45 -5.02
C ARG A 410 -50.87 12.70 -5.50
N MET A 411 -50.99 13.03 -6.80
CA MET A 411 -50.28 14.13 -7.41
C MET A 411 -51.23 14.95 -8.31
N THR A 412 -51.35 16.25 -8.04
CA THR A 412 -52.16 17.20 -8.84
C THR A 412 -51.33 17.89 -9.92
N ILE A 413 -51.95 18.37 -11.00
CA ILE A 413 -51.23 19.01 -12.13
C ILE A 413 -50.37 20.21 -11.69
N SER A 414 -50.74 20.91 -10.62
CA SER A 414 -49.96 22.01 -10.02
C SER A 414 -48.67 21.57 -9.34
N THR A 415 -48.49 20.27 -9.06
CA THR A 415 -47.28 19.66 -8.47
C THR A 415 -46.28 19.14 -9.50
N LYS A 416 -46.52 19.39 -10.81
CA LYS A 416 -45.61 18.99 -11.91
C LYS A 416 -44.41 19.92 -12.11
N LYS A 417 -43.94 20.59 -11.06
CA LYS A 417 -42.75 21.45 -11.14
C LYS A 417 -41.50 20.65 -10.84
N LEU A 418 -40.37 21.02 -11.46
CA LEU A 418 -39.10 20.34 -11.23
C LEU A 418 -38.74 20.33 -9.74
N GLY A 419 -38.89 21.43 -9.02
CA GLY A 419 -38.53 21.51 -7.60
C GLY A 419 -39.43 20.80 -6.60
N THR A 420 -40.47 20.07 -7.01
CA THR A 420 -41.44 19.49 -6.04
C THR A 420 -40.97 18.18 -5.40
N TYR A 421 -40.18 17.38 -6.10
CA TYR A 421 -39.62 16.12 -5.62
C TYR A 421 -38.12 16.09 -5.91
N THR A 422 -37.41 15.11 -5.38
CA THR A 422 -35.98 14.84 -5.62
C THR A 422 -35.83 13.41 -6.14
N PHE A 423 -35.64 13.24 -7.45
CA PHE A 423 -35.46 11.96 -8.13
C PHE A 423 -33.99 11.74 -8.45
N LEU A 424 -33.22 11.63 -7.37
CA LEU A 424 -31.78 11.51 -7.39
C LEU A 424 -31.31 10.26 -8.15
N TYR A 425 -31.84 9.08 -7.81
CA TYR A 425 -31.33 7.81 -8.35
C TYR A 425 -31.60 7.67 -9.85
N SER A 426 -32.78 8.11 -10.28
CA SER A 426 -33.17 8.10 -11.69
C SER A 426 -32.28 9.03 -12.50
N THR A 427 -32.11 10.25 -12.01
CA THR A 427 -31.26 11.26 -12.65
C THR A 427 -29.80 10.82 -12.71
N LEU A 428 -29.26 10.27 -11.62
CA LEU A 428 -27.88 9.79 -11.55
C LEU A 428 -27.63 8.67 -12.57
N CYS A 429 -28.54 7.69 -12.67
CA CYS A 429 -28.44 6.60 -13.64
C CYS A 429 -28.45 7.11 -15.09
N ASP A 430 -29.38 8.02 -15.42
CA ASP A 430 -29.53 8.56 -16.77
C ASP A 430 -28.30 9.39 -17.17
N CYS A 431 -27.85 10.26 -16.26
CA CYS A 431 -26.71 11.15 -16.51
C CYS A 431 -25.38 10.39 -16.62
N ILE A 432 -25.14 9.38 -15.78
CA ILE A 432 -23.96 8.51 -15.94
C ILE A 432 -24.02 7.77 -17.28
N SER A 433 -25.18 7.20 -17.63
CA SER A 433 -25.34 6.48 -18.89
C SER A 433 -25.03 7.36 -20.10
N GLU A 434 -25.44 8.63 -20.06
CA GLU A 434 -25.19 9.58 -21.13
C GLU A 434 -23.76 10.14 -21.12
N LEU A 435 -23.19 10.41 -19.95
CA LEU A 435 -21.80 10.84 -19.81
C LEU A 435 -20.85 9.75 -20.35
N MET A 436 -21.18 8.48 -20.15
CA MET A 436 -20.42 7.34 -20.67
C MET A 436 -20.58 7.13 -22.18
N GLN A 437 -21.53 7.78 -22.86
CA GLN A 437 -21.64 7.76 -24.33
C GLN A 437 -20.67 8.75 -25.00
N GLN A 438 -20.06 9.65 -24.23
CA GLN A 438 -19.03 10.56 -24.74
C GLN A 438 -17.74 9.81 -25.06
N ARG A 439 -17.02 10.25 -26.11
CA ARG A 439 -15.82 9.58 -26.64
C ARG A 439 -14.72 9.42 -25.60
N ASP A 440 -13.92 8.36 -25.75
CA ASP A 440 -13.03 7.78 -24.73
C ASP A 440 -11.76 8.56 -24.35
N GLU A 441 -11.55 9.77 -24.88
CA GLU A 441 -10.32 10.54 -24.63
C GLU A 441 -10.39 11.45 -23.39
N LEU A 442 -11.59 11.67 -22.83
CA LEU A 442 -11.81 12.66 -21.76
C LEU A 442 -11.92 12.00 -20.39
N SER A 443 -11.30 12.62 -19.38
CA SER A 443 -11.55 12.23 -17.98
C SER A 443 -12.96 12.67 -17.59
N ARG A 444 -13.81 11.72 -17.19
CA ARG A 444 -15.24 11.97 -16.93
C ARG A 444 -15.44 12.22 -15.44
N TRP A 445 -15.98 13.37 -15.10
CA TRP A 445 -16.27 13.79 -13.73
C TRP A 445 -17.76 14.03 -13.57
N LEU A 446 -18.32 13.46 -12.51
CA LEU A 446 -19.69 13.70 -12.08
C LEU A 446 -19.65 14.34 -10.69
N ILE A 447 -20.16 15.56 -10.58
CA ILE A 447 -20.25 16.30 -9.33
C ILE A 447 -21.73 16.44 -8.98
N LEU A 448 -22.16 15.72 -7.96
CA LEU A 448 -23.53 15.70 -7.48
C LEU A 448 -23.68 16.63 -6.27
N LEU A 449 -24.62 17.56 -6.35
CA LEU A 449 -25.00 18.47 -5.27
C LEU A 449 -26.44 18.17 -4.85
N CYS A 450 -26.66 17.76 -3.61
CA CYS A 450 -28.00 17.52 -3.07
C CYS A 450 -28.08 17.87 -1.58
N ASP A 451 -29.28 17.90 -0.99
CA ASP A 451 -29.46 18.12 0.44
C ASP A 451 -30.01 16.91 1.20
N GLY A 452 -30.25 15.78 0.52
CA GLY A 452 -30.75 14.58 1.18
C GLY A 452 -31.01 13.40 0.25
N ASP A 453 -31.88 12.51 0.72
CA ASP A 453 -32.20 11.23 0.11
C ASP A 453 -33.17 11.36 -1.09
N ASP A 454 -33.14 10.35 -1.94
CA ASP A 454 -34.10 10.17 -3.03
C ASP A 454 -35.55 10.07 -2.51
N THR A 455 -36.46 10.85 -3.09
CA THR A 455 -37.89 10.84 -2.77
C THR A 455 -38.70 9.93 -3.71
N GLY A 456 -38.06 9.30 -4.69
CA GLY A 456 -38.67 8.45 -5.72
C GLY A 456 -38.04 8.63 -7.10
N GLY A 457 -38.64 8.05 -8.15
CA GLY A 457 -38.12 8.15 -9.53
C GLY A 457 -37.84 6.80 -10.19
N GLY A 458 -38.16 5.70 -9.50
CA GLY A 458 -38.30 4.36 -10.09
C GLY A 458 -37.03 3.56 -10.17
N LYS A 459 -35.90 4.24 -10.09
CA LYS A 459 -34.62 3.62 -9.77
C LYS A 459 -34.46 3.51 -8.27
N MET A 460 -33.85 2.41 -7.85
CA MET A 460 -33.48 2.15 -6.47
C MET A 460 -31.98 2.40 -6.30
N GLU A 461 -31.54 2.46 -5.04
CA GLU A 461 -30.12 2.49 -4.68
C GLU A 461 -29.31 1.39 -5.41
N ALA A 462 -29.87 0.18 -5.49
CA ALA A 462 -29.22 -0.96 -6.16
C ALA A 462 -28.93 -0.70 -7.65
N ASP A 463 -29.77 0.08 -8.34
CA ASP A 463 -29.54 0.45 -9.75
C ASP A 463 -28.35 1.40 -9.87
N CYS A 464 -28.25 2.38 -8.96
CA CYS A 464 -27.12 3.33 -8.89
C CYS A 464 -25.81 2.61 -8.55
N THR A 465 -25.84 1.71 -7.57
CA THR A 465 -24.69 0.87 -7.23
C THR A 465 -24.28 -0.01 -8.40
N GLN A 466 -25.23 -0.58 -9.15
CA GLN A 466 -24.91 -1.41 -10.32
C GLN A 466 -24.29 -0.60 -11.45
N ILE A 467 -24.80 0.59 -11.76
CA ILE A 467 -24.26 1.43 -12.83
C ILE A 467 -22.88 1.98 -12.46
N LEU A 468 -22.66 2.42 -11.22
CA LEU A 468 -21.36 2.85 -10.72
C LEU A 468 -20.37 1.69 -10.67
N HIS A 469 -20.80 0.50 -10.27
CA HIS A 469 -19.94 -0.68 -10.30
C HIS A 469 -19.56 -1.09 -11.74
N ARG A 470 -20.46 -0.90 -12.71
CA ARG A 470 -20.21 -1.20 -14.13
C ARG A 470 -19.27 -0.20 -14.78
N HIS A 471 -19.44 1.09 -14.47
CA HIS A 471 -18.72 2.19 -15.11
C HIS A 471 -17.64 2.83 -14.23
N GLY A 472 -17.40 2.32 -13.03
CA GLY A 472 -16.55 2.94 -12.02
C GLY A 472 -15.13 3.21 -12.51
N ASN A 473 -14.54 2.34 -13.34
CA ASN A 473 -13.21 2.57 -13.91
C ASN A 473 -13.15 3.73 -14.93
N GLY A 474 -14.29 4.30 -15.33
CA GLY A 474 -14.41 5.30 -16.39
C GLY A 474 -15.05 6.61 -15.97
N VAL A 475 -15.41 6.78 -14.69
CA VAL A 475 -16.02 8.01 -14.16
C VAL A 475 -15.51 8.29 -12.73
N ASN A 476 -15.09 9.53 -12.50
CA ASN A 476 -14.82 10.09 -11.18
C ASN A 476 -16.12 10.69 -10.62
N VAL A 477 -16.39 10.49 -9.34
CA VAL A 477 -17.63 10.93 -8.68
C VAL A 477 -17.30 11.71 -7.42
N ILE A 478 -17.81 12.93 -7.32
CA ILE A 478 -17.82 13.70 -6.07
C ILE A 478 -19.27 14.01 -5.71
N ILE A 479 -19.66 13.71 -4.47
CA ILE A 479 -20.99 13.98 -3.95
C ILE A 479 -20.88 14.97 -2.81
N ILE A 480 -21.50 16.14 -2.95
CA ILE A 480 -21.62 17.13 -1.90
C ILE A 480 -23.06 17.13 -1.39
N THR A 481 -23.21 16.86 -0.10
CA THR A 481 -24.50 16.99 0.59
C THR A 481 -24.53 18.24 1.46
N VAL A 482 -25.59 19.04 1.35
CA VAL A 482 -25.73 20.33 2.05
C VAL A 482 -26.89 20.29 3.05
N GLY A 483 -26.58 20.44 4.34
CA GLY A 483 -27.58 20.59 5.40
C GLY A 483 -27.31 19.75 6.66
N SER A 484 -28.06 20.01 7.74
CA SER A 484 -27.87 19.35 9.05
C SER A 484 -28.34 17.90 9.06
N ASP A 485 -29.28 17.54 8.19
CA ASP A 485 -29.90 16.21 8.14
C ASP A 485 -29.04 15.17 7.40
N VAL A 486 -27.83 15.57 7.00
CA VAL A 486 -26.86 14.79 6.22
C VAL A 486 -26.30 13.57 6.97
N THR A 487 -26.66 13.37 8.24
CA THR A 487 -26.28 12.19 9.05
C THR A 487 -26.72 10.83 8.47
N ARG A 488 -27.53 10.80 7.40
CA ARG A 488 -27.88 9.60 6.62
C ARG A 488 -26.94 9.31 5.43
N GLY A 489 -25.78 9.95 5.36
CA GLY A 489 -24.82 9.87 4.24
C GLY A 489 -24.26 8.48 3.87
N SER A 490 -24.63 7.39 4.55
CA SER A 490 -24.06 6.06 4.29
C SER A 490 -24.32 5.54 2.87
N VAL A 491 -25.47 5.87 2.27
CA VAL A 491 -25.80 5.41 0.91
C VAL A 491 -24.98 6.17 -0.13
N LEU A 492 -24.93 7.49 -0.03
CA LEU A 492 -24.17 8.34 -0.95
C LEU A 492 -22.66 8.14 -0.79
N GLN A 493 -22.17 7.98 0.43
CA GLN A 493 -20.79 7.51 0.68
C GLN A 493 -20.54 6.18 -0.03
N GLY A 494 -21.46 5.21 0.10
CA GLY A 494 -21.36 3.92 -0.57
C GLY A 494 -21.25 4.03 -2.10
N PHE A 495 -21.88 5.03 -2.72
CA PHE A 495 -21.70 5.30 -4.14
C PHE A 495 -20.28 5.77 -4.47
N ALA A 496 -19.72 6.68 -3.69
CA ALA A 496 -18.34 7.12 -3.83
C ALA A 496 -17.35 5.96 -3.61
N ASP A 497 -17.56 5.14 -2.57
CA ASP A 497 -16.71 3.99 -2.25
C ASP A 497 -16.68 2.97 -3.39
N LYS A 498 -17.82 2.74 -4.07
CA LYS A 498 -17.88 1.84 -5.24
C LYS A 498 -17.06 2.34 -6.42
N VAL A 499 -16.89 3.65 -6.56
CA VAL A 499 -16.02 4.25 -7.58
C VAL A 499 -14.55 4.08 -7.19
N VAL A 500 -14.22 4.23 -5.89
CA VAL A 500 -12.87 3.96 -5.35
C VAL A 500 -12.46 2.50 -5.47
N GLU A 501 -13.37 1.55 -5.18
CA GLU A 501 -13.16 0.10 -5.36
C GLU A 501 -12.78 -0.26 -6.82
N ARG A 502 -13.14 0.60 -7.76
CA ARG A 502 -12.89 0.47 -9.20
C ARG A 502 -11.64 1.23 -9.67
N GLY A 503 -10.92 1.89 -8.76
CA GLY A 503 -9.68 2.60 -9.05
C GLY A 503 -9.86 4.03 -9.58
N SER A 504 -11.07 4.56 -9.54
CA SER A 504 -11.35 5.97 -9.89
C SER A 504 -11.51 6.83 -8.63
N ILE A 505 -11.64 8.14 -8.81
CA ILE A 505 -11.79 9.09 -7.69
C ILE A 505 -13.25 9.11 -7.26
N GLY A 506 -13.54 8.57 -6.09
CA GLY A 506 -14.83 8.71 -5.41
C GLY A 506 -14.66 9.52 -4.13
N LYS A 507 -15.42 10.61 -3.98
CA LYS A 507 -15.46 11.42 -2.75
C LYS A 507 -16.88 11.74 -2.34
N TYR A 508 -17.13 11.72 -1.04
CA TYR A 508 -18.36 12.20 -0.42
C TYR A 508 -18.01 13.28 0.59
N ILE A 509 -18.67 14.43 0.51
CA ILE A 509 -18.33 15.62 1.28
C ILE A 509 -19.61 16.19 1.90
N ALA A 510 -19.66 16.22 3.23
CA ALA A 510 -20.80 16.72 3.98
C ALA A 510 -20.60 18.18 4.41
N ALA A 511 -21.34 19.10 3.80
CA ALA A 511 -21.44 20.49 4.22
C ALA A 511 -22.58 20.65 5.25
N ALA A 512 -22.35 20.14 6.47
CA ALA A 512 -23.40 19.99 7.48
C ALA A 512 -23.77 21.29 8.23
N ASN A 513 -22.90 22.32 8.20
CA ASN A 513 -23.13 23.57 8.91
C ASN A 513 -23.98 24.54 8.08
N GLU A 514 -25.20 24.83 8.54
CA GLU A 514 -26.12 25.79 7.90
C GLU A 514 -26.01 27.21 8.45
N GLU A 515 -25.23 27.43 9.50
CA GLU A 515 -25.08 28.76 10.11
C GLU A 515 -24.29 29.72 9.20
N ASN A 516 -23.38 29.19 8.38
CA ASN A 516 -22.49 29.96 7.50
C ASN A 516 -22.17 29.20 6.21
N ASP A 517 -21.87 29.93 5.13
CA ASP A 517 -21.49 29.38 3.82
C ASP A 517 -20.08 28.78 3.78
N SER A 518 -19.32 28.83 4.89
CA SER A 518 -17.95 28.32 4.97
C SER A 518 -17.88 26.81 4.71
N ALA A 519 -18.79 26.01 5.28
CA ALA A 519 -18.78 24.56 5.06
C ALA A 519 -19.02 24.20 3.58
N ILE A 520 -19.84 24.99 2.87
CA ILE A 520 -20.03 24.83 1.43
C ILE A 520 -18.77 25.24 0.68
N LYS A 521 -18.17 26.39 1.02
CA LYS A 521 -16.90 26.83 0.41
C LYS A 521 -15.79 25.79 0.58
N ASP A 522 -15.66 25.22 1.76
CA ASP A 522 -14.68 24.18 2.06
C ASP A 522 -14.96 22.90 1.25
N ALA A 523 -16.24 22.50 1.14
CA ALA A 523 -16.62 21.37 0.32
C ALA A 523 -16.30 21.57 -1.16
N PHE A 524 -16.54 22.77 -1.70
CA PHE A 524 -16.17 23.11 -3.07
C PHE A 524 -14.67 23.23 -3.24
N ALA A 525 -13.90 23.72 -2.26
CA ALA A 525 -12.44 23.74 -2.33
C ALA A 525 -11.87 22.32 -2.50
N GLN A 526 -12.47 21.30 -1.89
CA GLN A 526 -12.11 19.90 -2.12
C GLN A 526 -12.47 19.41 -3.54
N VAL A 527 -13.54 19.93 -4.14
CA VAL A 527 -13.88 19.66 -5.56
C VAL A 527 -12.85 20.31 -6.48
N GLU A 528 -12.52 21.58 -6.24
CA GLU A 528 -11.49 22.30 -7.00
C GLU A 528 -10.17 21.56 -6.96
N GLU A 529 -9.74 21.17 -5.76
CA GLU A 529 -8.58 20.33 -5.54
C GLU A 529 -8.69 19.06 -6.39
N SER A 530 -9.73 18.24 -6.21
CA SER A 530 -9.87 16.97 -6.91
C SER A 530 -9.85 17.11 -8.44
N LEU A 531 -10.51 18.15 -8.97
CA LEU A 531 -10.47 18.47 -10.39
C LEU A 531 -9.06 18.87 -10.85
N MET A 532 -8.29 19.56 -10.03
CA MET A 532 -6.87 19.86 -10.32
C MET A 532 -5.98 18.61 -10.20
N LEU A 533 -6.29 17.67 -9.29
CA LEU A 533 -5.46 16.50 -8.98
C LEU A 533 -5.61 15.30 -9.94
N ASP A 534 -6.45 15.36 -10.98
CA ASP A 534 -6.85 14.28 -11.92
C ASP A 534 -5.70 13.55 -12.67
N GLY A 535 -4.44 13.85 -12.35
CA GLY A 535 -3.26 13.13 -12.80
C GLY A 535 -2.99 11.85 -12.01
N GLY A 536 -3.87 10.84 -12.07
CA GLY A 536 -3.59 9.39 -11.90
C GLY A 536 -2.72 8.88 -10.72
N GLY A 537 -2.33 9.70 -9.74
CA GLY A 537 -1.36 9.37 -8.70
C GLY A 537 -1.92 9.35 -7.28
N GLN A 538 -3.24 9.45 -7.10
CA GLN A 538 -3.84 9.56 -5.76
C GLN A 538 -3.86 8.25 -4.96
N THR A 539 -3.84 7.07 -5.60
CA THR A 539 -3.92 5.78 -4.89
C THR A 539 -2.74 5.52 -3.96
N GLU A 540 -1.56 6.09 -4.24
CA GLU A 540 -0.41 5.99 -3.33
C GLU A 540 -0.38 7.09 -2.24
N ALA A 541 -1.17 8.16 -2.41
CA ALA A 541 -1.20 9.28 -1.47
C ALA A 541 -2.32 9.14 -0.41
N SER A 542 -3.47 8.58 -0.75
CA SER A 542 -4.67 8.50 0.11
C SER A 542 -4.45 7.73 1.42
N MET A 543 -3.59 6.69 1.45
CA MET A 543 -3.25 5.97 2.69
C MET A 543 -2.61 6.86 3.76
N HIS A 544 -2.18 8.08 3.41
CA HIS A 544 -1.60 9.03 4.35
C HIS A 544 -2.57 10.09 4.89
N TRP A 545 -3.78 10.25 4.32
CA TRP A 545 -4.65 11.42 4.55
C TRP A 545 -5.97 11.18 5.30
N ASP A 546 -6.45 9.93 5.44
CA ASP A 546 -7.69 9.63 6.22
C ASP A 546 -7.58 9.99 7.71
N TRP A 547 -6.40 10.35 8.21
CA TRP A 547 -6.16 10.85 9.57
C TRP A 547 -6.36 12.37 9.74
N VAL A 548 -6.53 13.14 8.66
CA VAL A 548 -6.44 14.62 8.69
C VAL A 548 -7.79 15.32 8.89
N GLU A 549 -8.92 14.65 8.67
CA GLU A 549 -10.24 15.32 8.63
C GLU A 549 -10.89 15.62 10.00
N GLN A 550 -10.21 15.38 11.12
CA GLN A 550 -10.79 15.59 12.47
C GLN A 550 -10.34 16.81 13.28
N CYS A 551 -9.46 17.71 12.81
CA CYS A 551 -8.88 18.74 13.71
C CYS A 551 -8.70 20.14 13.10
N SER A 552 -9.62 21.06 13.40
CA SER A 552 -9.60 22.48 13.03
C SER A 552 -9.24 23.41 14.21
N THR A 553 -8.07 23.20 14.82
CA THR A 553 -7.50 24.08 15.89
C THR A 553 -5.99 24.31 15.67
N PRO A 554 -5.34 25.23 16.41
CA PRO A 554 -3.87 25.49 16.39
C PRO A 554 -2.94 24.25 16.35
N THR A 555 -3.47 23.08 16.69
CA THR A 555 -2.86 21.75 16.60
C THR A 555 -2.35 21.37 15.20
N LEU A 556 -2.89 21.90 14.10
CA LEU A 556 -2.47 21.50 12.75
C LEU A 556 -1.02 21.93 12.41
N ALA A 557 -0.59 23.10 12.88
CA ALA A 557 0.78 23.58 12.65
C ALA A 557 1.79 22.77 13.49
N GLU A 558 1.41 22.44 14.72
CA GLU A 558 2.17 21.60 15.64
C GLU A 558 2.29 20.16 15.12
N LEU A 559 1.20 19.56 14.63
CA LEU A 559 1.20 18.25 13.99
C LEU A 559 2.10 18.21 12.73
N LYS A 560 2.05 19.24 11.89
CA LYS A 560 2.92 19.35 10.71
C LYS A 560 4.39 19.49 11.10
N ALA A 561 4.71 20.29 12.12
CA ALA A 561 6.07 20.42 12.65
C ALA A 561 6.59 19.10 13.24
N SER A 562 5.76 18.40 14.03
CA SER A 562 6.08 17.06 14.53
C SER A 562 6.35 16.09 13.39
N ARG A 563 5.61 16.15 12.28
CA ARG A 563 5.85 15.26 11.12
C ARG A 563 7.18 15.53 10.43
N VAL A 564 7.56 16.79 10.27
CA VAL A 564 8.88 17.17 9.72
C VAL A 564 10.01 16.61 10.59
N LEU A 565 9.89 16.74 11.92
CA LEU A 565 10.86 16.19 12.86
C LEU A 565 10.95 14.66 12.79
N LEU A 566 9.83 13.95 12.61
CA LEU A 566 9.85 12.49 12.39
C LEU A 566 10.57 12.08 11.10
N ASN A 567 10.38 12.84 10.02
CA ASN A 567 11.10 12.59 8.76
C ASN A 567 12.61 12.84 8.94
N LEU A 568 12.98 13.89 9.68
CA LEU A 568 14.37 14.20 9.99
C LEU A 568 15.01 13.11 10.88
N SER A 569 14.24 12.56 11.83
CA SER A 569 14.66 11.42 12.65
C SER A 569 15.03 10.20 11.80
N GLU A 570 14.16 9.81 10.88
CA GLU A 570 14.39 8.67 9.98
C GLU A 570 15.58 8.93 9.05
N LEU A 571 15.77 10.17 8.57
CA LEU A 571 16.96 10.54 7.80
C LEU A 571 18.25 10.36 8.62
N HIS A 572 18.27 10.82 9.87
CA HIS A 572 19.42 10.66 10.76
C HIS A 572 19.72 9.18 11.06
N ALA A 573 18.70 8.37 11.33
CA ALA A 573 18.85 6.92 11.53
C ALA A 573 19.43 6.24 10.28
N ARG A 574 18.90 6.54 9.08
CA ARG A 574 19.42 5.99 7.81
C ARG A 574 20.85 6.39 7.53
N ARG A 575 21.23 7.65 7.81
CA ARG A 575 22.63 8.09 7.68
C ARG A 575 23.55 7.32 8.63
N ALA A 576 23.10 7.06 9.86
CA ALA A 576 23.86 6.25 10.81
C ALA A 576 24.03 4.80 10.32
N GLU A 577 22.98 4.21 9.77
CA GLU A 577 23.00 2.86 9.17
C GLU A 577 23.88 2.79 7.92
N GLN A 578 23.77 3.75 7.00
CA GLN A 578 24.57 3.82 5.77
C GLN A 578 26.05 4.03 6.03
N ALA A 579 26.40 4.83 7.04
CA ALA A 579 27.80 4.96 7.49
C ALA A 579 28.40 3.61 7.92
N THR A 580 27.56 2.62 8.22
CA THR A 580 27.97 1.24 8.55
C THR A 580 28.22 0.36 7.33
N SER A 581 27.57 0.68 6.20
CA SER A 581 27.53 -0.16 4.99
C SER A 581 28.50 0.31 3.90
N ALA A 582 29.06 1.52 4.02
CA ALA A 582 29.84 2.17 2.97
C ALA A 582 31.26 1.59 2.73
N GLU A 583 31.72 0.63 3.54
CA GLU A 583 33.02 -0.03 3.33
C GLU A 583 32.87 -1.34 2.52
N ASP A 584 32.80 -1.22 1.19
CA ASP A 584 33.14 -2.21 0.14
C ASP A 584 33.11 -3.71 0.54
N GLY A 585 31.97 -4.21 1.01
CA GLY A 585 31.75 -5.64 1.27
C GLY A 585 32.70 -6.28 2.29
N ARG A 586 33.43 -5.48 3.07
CA ARG A 586 34.24 -5.96 4.21
C ARG A 586 33.35 -6.13 5.44
N GLU A 587 33.78 -6.99 6.37
CA GLU A 587 33.12 -7.19 7.65
C GLU A 587 32.79 -5.84 8.30
N ALA A 588 31.56 -5.68 8.77
CA ALA A 588 31.05 -4.38 9.24
C ALA A 588 31.99 -3.78 10.30
N GLY A 589 32.59 -2.63 9.99
CA GLY A 589 33.52 -1.93 10.87
C GLY A 589 32.96 -1.61 12.27
N PRO A 590 33.82 -1.23 13.23
CA PRO A 590 33.40 -0.91 14.60
C PRO A 590 32.36 0.22 14.61
N PHE A 591 31.43 0.16 15.56
CA PHE A 591 30.42 1.19 15.76
C PHE A 591 31.08 2.45 16.33
N THR A 592 30.98 3.55 15.59
CA THR A 592 31.72 4.79 15.85
C THR A 592 30.92 5.80 16.68
N GLU A 593 31.62 6.75 17.31
CA GLU A 593 30.96 7.85 18.03
C GLU A 593 30.14 8.76 17.10
N ALA A 594 30.57 8.92 15.85
CA ALA A 594 29.82 9.68 14.84
C ALA A 594 28.47 9.01 14.50
N GLN A 595 28.45 7.69 14.34
CA GLN A 595 27.20 6.93 14.12
C GLN A 595 26.27 7.05 15.32
N TYR A 596 26.82 6.89 16.53
CA TYR A 596 26.04 7.05 17.75
C TYR A 596 25.45 8.46 17.88
N ALA A 597 26.21 9.51 17.54
CA ALA A 597 25.72 10.88 17.55
C ALA A 597 24.57 11.12 16.57
N LEU A 598 24.58 10.50 15.38
CA LEU A 598 23.47 10.57 14.43
C LEU A 598 22.21 9.92 14.99
N PHE A 599 22.35 8.77 15.65
CA PHE A 599 21.22 8.12 16.32
C PHE A 599 20.65 8.96 17.48
N LEU A 600 21.50 9.65 18.25
CA LEU A 600 21.04 10.57 19.29
C LEU A 600 20.24 11.73 18.69
N ARG A 601 20.67 12.31 17.57
CA ARG A 601 19.89 13.32 16.84
C ARG A 601 18.54 12.79 16.37
N ALA A 602 18.49 11.54 15.90
CA ALA A 602 17.23 10.91 15.52
C ALA A 602 16.26 10.83 16.71
N ILE A 603 16.76 10.46 17.89
CA ILE A 603 15.97 10.43 19.14
C ILE A 603 15.51 11.85 19.52
N GLU A 604 16.39 12.84 19.50
CA GLU A 604 16.08 14.23 19.83
C GLU A 604 14.94 14.77 18.95
N CYS A 605 14.96 14.49 17.64
CA CYS A 605 13.85 14.85 16.75
C CYS A 605 12.52 14.19 17.16
N CYS A 606 12.53 12.92 17.58
CA CYS A 606 11.31 12.25 18.06
C CYS A 606 10.80 12.84 19.38
N GLU A 607 11.70 13.15 20.32
CA GLU A 607 11.36 13.77 21.61
C GLU A 607 10.80 15.18 21.41
N GLU A 608 11.36 15.96 20.48
CA GLU A 608 10.84 17.28 20.10
C GLU A 608 9.47 17.17 19.42
N ALA A 609 9.29 16.20 18.51
CA ALA A 609 8.00 15.92 17.89
C ALA A 609 6.92 15.55 18.92
N ALA A 610 7.30 14.79 19.95
CA ALA A 610 6.47 14.47 21.10
C ALA A 610 6.14 15.71 21.93
N SER A 611 7.13 16.56 22.21
CA SER A 611 6.87 17.79 22.96
C SER A 611 5.94 18.75 22.22
N LEU A 612 6.02 18.83 20.89
CA LEU A 612 5.19 19.72 20.09
C LEU A 612 3.75 19.25 19.93
N SER A 613 3.49 17.95 20.06
CA SER A 613 2.17 17.36 19.86
C SER A 613 1.46 16.99 21.16
N ASP A 614 1.88 17.55 22.30
CA ASP A 614 1.47 17.11 23.64
C ASP A 614 1.60 15.57 23.83
N GLY A 615 2.54 15.00 23.09
CA GLY A 615 2.88 13.61 22.99
C GLY A 615 1.85 12.72 22.29
N GLU A 616 0.94 13.28 21.49
CA GLU A 616 0.09 12.49 20.58
C GLU A 616 0.91 11.85 19.45
N VAL A 617 1.99 12.51 19.02
CA VAL A 617 2.86 12.08 17.90
C VAL A 617 4.31 12.01 18.36
N GLY A 618 5.07 10.99 17.95
CA GLY A 618 6.52 10.95 18.21
C GLY A 618 6.95 10.21 19.48
N ARG A 619 6.08 10.05 20.49
CA ARG A 619 6.40 9.22 21.68
C ARG A 619 6.70 7.77 21.31
N ARG A 620 5.90 7.20 20.42
CA ARG A 620 6.07 5.83 19.94
C ARG A 620 7.32 5.70 19.06
N GLU A 621 7.54 6.66 18.18
CA GLU A 621 8.71 6.73 17.29
C GLU A 621 10.01 6.91 18.09
N GLY A 622 9.99 7.72 19.16
CA GLY A 622 11.10 7.87 20.10
C GLY A 622 11.41 6.57 20.84
N ALA A 623 10.39 5.84 21.28
CA ALA A 623 10.55 4.51 21.87
C ALA A 623 11.21 3.52 20.89
N PHE A 624 10.76 3.50 19.63
CA PHE A 624 11.37 2.70 18.57
C PHE A 624 12.80 3.15 18.22
N ALA A 625 13.08 4.46 18.21
CA ALA A 625 14.42 4.99 17.99
C ALA A 625 15.38 4.50 19.08
N HIS A 626 14.98 4.57 20.36
CA HIS A 626 15.74 3.98 21.46
C HIS A 626 15.93 2.47 21.31
N LEU A 627 14.87 1.72 20.97
CA LEU A 627 14.97 0.28 20.75
C LEU A 627 15.97 -0.05 19.63
N ARG A 628 15.89 0.66 18.49
CA ARG A 628 16.77 0.49 17.33
C ARG A 628 18.23 0.71 17.70
N VAL A 629 18.54 1.79 18.43
CA VAL A 629 19.90 2.06 18.93
C VAL A 629 20.38 0.97 19.87
N GLY A 630 19.54 0.53 20.81
CA GLY A 630 19.86 -0.57 21.71
C GLY A 630 20.22 -1.86 20.96
N VAL A 631 19.46 -2.21 19.93
CA VAL A 631 19.73 -3.40 19.08
C VAL A 631 21.03 -3.25 18.28
N HIS A 632 21.28 -2.08 17.69
CA HIS A 632 22.54 -1.85 16.96
C HIS A 632 23.76 -1.97 17.87
N LEU A 633 23.68 -1.41 19.07
CA LEU A 633 24.75 -1.55 20.06
C LEU A 633 24.92 -3.00 20.51
N SER A 634 23.83 -3.73 20.75
CA SER A 634 23.88 -5.09 21.28
C SER A 634 24.60 -6.06 20.34
N VAL A 635 24.28 -6.01 19.03
CA VAL A 635 24.91 -6.86 18.00
C VAL A 635 26.43 -6.67 17.93
N ARG A 636 26.97 -5.54 18.42
CA ARG A 636 28.40 -5.20 18.37
C ARG A 636 29.17 -5.65 19.60
N ILE A 637 28.50 -5.97 20.70
CA ILE A 637 29.11 -6.37 21.97
C ILE A 637 30.15 -7.51 21.82
N PRO A 638 29.92 -8.56 21.01
CA PRO A 638 30.91 -9.63 20.84
C PRO A 638 32.24 -9.16 20.24
N PHE A 639 32.24 -8.02 19.54
CA PHE A 639 33.38 -7.52 18.77
C PHE A 639 33.96 -6.21 19.32
N GLN A 640 33.22 -5.53 20.19
CA GLN A 640 33.55 -4.18 20.62
C GLN A 640 33.03 -3.90 22.04
N SER A 641 33.94 -3.54 22.94
CA SER A 641 33.59 -3.23 24.34
C SER A 641 33.31 -1.74 24.59
N LYS A 642 33.92 -0.84 23.79
CA LYS A 642 33.81 0.62 23.91
C LYS A 642 33.48 1.28 22.58
N LEU A 643 32.81 2.42 22.63
CA LEU A 643 32.43 3.21 21.44
C LEU A 643 33.66 3.90 20.84
N GLY A 644 34.32 3.29 19.85
CA GLY A 644 35.56 3.81 19.24
C GLY A 644 36.64 4.23 20.26
N ASP A 645 37.41 5.27 19.92
CA ASP A 645 38.38 5.93 20.82
C ASP A 645 37.75 6.95 21.77
N SER A 646 36.45 6.80 22.08
CA SER A 646 35.73 7.79 22.86
C SER A 646 36.34 7.94 24.25
N ARG A 647 36.39 9.19 24.73
CA ARG A 647 36.80 9.53 26.10
C ARG A 647 35.76 9.10 27.15
N ARG A 648 34.63 8.54 26.73
CA ARG A 648 33.58 8.06 27.65
C ARG A 648 34.04 6.75 28.30
N ASP A 649 33.85 6.67 29.61
CA ASP A 649 34.13 5.46 30.38
C ASP A 649 33.02 4.40 30.22
N GLU A 650 31.89 4.74 29.58
CA GLU A 650 30.75 3.86 29.38
C GLU A 650 31.04 2.77 28.34
N THR A 651 30.70 1.53 28.67
CA THR A 651 30.80 0.40 27.73
C THR A 651 29.63 0.39 26.76
N ILE A 652 29.77 -0.31 25.64
CA ILE A 652 28.65 -0.52 24.70
C ILE A 652 27.48 -1.25 25.38
N VAL A 653 27.76 -2.13 26.35
CA VAL A 653 26.75 -2.82 27.15
C VAL A 653 25.93 -1.82 27.96
N ASP A 654 26.60 -0.87 28.63
CA ASP A 654 25.93 0.16 29.45
C ASP A 654 25.04 1.07 28.60
N LEU A 655 25.53 1.44 27.41
CA LEU A 655 24.77 2.24 26.45
C LEU A 655 23.53 1.49 25.94
N ALA A 656 23.69 0.22 25.56
CA ALA A 656 22.58 -0.61 25.10
C ALA A 656 21.52 -0.79 26.20
N ASP A 657 21.94 -1.09 27.43
CA ASP A 657 21.04 -1.27 28.58
C ASP A 657 20.24 0.01 28.88
N ARG A 658 20.91 1.17 28.83
CA ARG A 658 20.26 2.48 28.97
C ARG A 658 19.19 2.72 27.92
N HIS A 659 19.48 2.42 26.66
CA HIS A 659 18.53 2.63 25.56
C HIS A 659 17.33 1.67 25.63
N PHE A 660 17.56 0.38 25.91
CA PHE A 660 16.45 -0.55 26.14
C PHE A 660 15.60 -0.15 27.35
N GLY A 661 16.22 0.31 28.44
CA GLY A 661 15.50 0.80 29.61
C GLY A 661 14.63 2.02 29.33
N LYS A 662 15.09 2.94 28.46
CA LYS A 662 14.28 4.07 27.99
C LYS A 662 13.13 3.60 27.10
N ALA A 663 13.40 2.78 26.09
CA ALA A 663 12.38 2.23 25.20
C ALA A 663 11.27 1.50 25.98
N LEU A 664 11.66 0.66 26.94
CA LEU A 664 10.74 -0.08 27.79
C LEU A 664 9.81 0.85 28.59
N ARG A 665 10.34 1.92 29.21
CA ARG A 665 9.51 2.89 29.93
C ARG A 665 8.52 3.59 29.00
N CYS A 666 8.99 4.02 27.82
CA CYS A 666 8.12 4.69 26.85
C CYS A 666 7.01 3.77 26.33
N PHE A 667 7.29 2.51 26.01
CA PHE A 667 6.25 1.57 25.60
C PHE A 667 5.28 1.19 26.74
N ASP A 668 5.76 1.14 27.98
CA ASP A 668 4.92 0.94 29.18
C ASP A 668 3.94 2.10 29.38
N GLU A 669 4.41 3.34 29.25
CA GLU A 669 3.56 4.55 29.28
C GLU A 669 2.52 4.55 28.16
N LEU A 670 2.88 4.05 26.96
CA LEU A 670 1.98 3.91 25.81
C LEU A 670 1.05 2.70 25.90
N LYS A 671 1.24 1.82 26.89
CA LYS A 671 0.51 0.53 27.04
C LYS A 671 0.61 -0.37 25.79
N ASP A 672 1.72 -0.30 25.06
CA ASP A 672 1.96 -1.17 23.91
C ASP A 672 2.56 -2.51 24.37
N GLU A 673 1.70 -3.41 24.86
CA GLU A 673 2.13 -4.67 25.47
C GLU A 673 3.04 -5.52 24.59
N ARG A 674 2.88 -5.43 23.25
CA ARG A 674 3.72 -6.15 22.28
C ARG A 674 5.15 -5.62 22.32
N GLU A 675 5.31 -4.31 22.19
CA GLU A 675 6.64 -3.69 22.14
C GLU A 675 7.33 -3.72 23.51
N ILE A 676 6.57 -3.72 24.61
CA ILE A 676 7.08 -4.04 25.96
C ILE A 676 7.70 -5.44 25.99
N ALA A 677 7.03 -6.45 25.41
CA ALA A 677 7.54 -7.81 25.35
C ALA A 677 8.79 -7.95 24.46
N VAL A 678 8.87 -7.18 23.37
CA VAL A 678 10.06 -7.07 22.50
C VAL A 678 11.22 -6.40 23.23
N CYS A 679 10.98 -5.35 24.02
CA CYS A 679 12.04 -4.75 24.84
C CYS A 679 12.58 -5.74 25.87
N HIS A 680 11.69 -6.47 26.56
CA HIS A 680 12.07 -7.53 27.49
C HIS A 680 12.86 -8.66 26.81
N PHE A 681 12.51 -9.01 25.57
CA PHE A 681 13.27 -9.97 24.77
C PHE A 681 14.71 -9.51 24.52
N HIS A 682 14.89 -8.26 24.08
CA HIS A 682 16.22 -7.73 23.78
C HIS A 682 17.07 -7.48 25.02
N MET A 683 16.48 -7.07 26.15
CA MET A 683 17.20 -6.96 27.42
C MET A 683 17.72 -8.32 27.92
N ALA A 684 16.97 -9.40 27.72
CA ALA A 684 17.44 -10.75 28.00
C ALA A 684 18.56 -11.19 27.04
N ASP A 685 18.43 -10.87 25.76
CA ASP A 685 19.45 -11.16 24.74
C ASP A 685 20.76 -10.43 25.01
N LEU A 686 20.68 -9.17 25.46
CA LEU A 686 21.83 -8.34 25.80
C LEU A 686 22.74 -9.02 26.83
N ALA A 687 22.13 -9.59 27.89
CA ALA A 687 22.87 -10.33 28.91
C ALA A 687 23.56 -11.58 28.32
N LEU A 688 22.88 -12.33 27.45
CA LEU A 688 23.47 -13.50 26.78
C LEU A 688 24.61 -13.13 25.81
N GLN A 689 24.59 -11.93 25.25
CA GLN A 689 25.68 -11.43 24.40
C GLN A 689 26.89 -10.98 25.23
N GLU A 690 26.67 -10.40 26.41
CA GLU A 690 27.73 -10.04 27.37
C GLU A 690 28.56 -11.27 27.78
N GLU A 691 27.91 -12.41 28.00
CA GLU A 691 28.58 -13.68 28.34
C GLU A 691 29.44 -14.23 27.18
N ARG A 692 29.18 -13.81 25.94
CA ARG A 692 29.95 -14.27 24.75
C ARG A 692 31.21 -13.46 24.50
N ILE A 693 31.42 -12.35 25.21
CA ILE A 693 32.63 -11.53 25.06
C ILE A 693 33.83 -12.38 25.48
N PRO A 694 34.85 -12.59 24.62
CA PRO A 694 36.02 -13.38 24.97
C PRO A 694 36.73 -12.82 26.21
N GLY A 695 36.85 -13.65 27.26
CA GLY A 695 37.51 -13.27 28.51
C GLY A 695 36.64 -12.44 29.47
N ALA A 696 35.35 -12.22 29.18
CA ALA A 696 34.46 -11.59 30.14
C ALA A 696 34.35 -12.43 31.42
N PRO A 697 34.27 -11.78 32.60
CA PRO A 697 34.01 -12.49 33.84
C PRO A 697 32.62 -13.15 33.79
N PRO A 698 32.39 -14.25 34.54
CA PRO A 698 31.06 -14.83 34.66
C PRO A 698 30.04 -13.79 35.09
N MET A 699 28.86 -13.82 34.47
CA MET A 699 27.81 -12.83 34.72
C MET A 699 27.45 -12.78 36.21
N PRO A 700 27.40 -11.58 36.84
CA PRO A 700 26.99 -11.46 38.23
C PRO A 700 25.59 -12.02 38.46
N LYS A 701 25.37 -12.72 39.57
CA LYS A 701 24.07 -13.34 39.92
C LYS A 701 22.89 -12.37 39.85
N VAL A 702 23.09 -11.11 40.23
CA VAL A 702 22.07 -10.06 40.16
C VAL A 702 21.67 -9.76 38.71
N ARG A 703 22.66 -9.60 37.81
CA ARG A 703 22.44 -9.38 36.37
C ARG A 703 21.71 -10.55 35.74
N LEU A 704 22.13 -11.77 36.07
CA LEU A 704 21.49 -13.01 35.59
C LEU A 704 20.04 -13.13 36.05
N THR A 705 19.75 -12.79 37.31
CA THR A 705 18.39 -12.82 37.88
C THR A 705 17.48 -11.80 37.17
N LEU A 706 18.01 -10.60 36.89
CA LEU A 706 17.28 -9.57 36.15
C LEU A 706 17.02 -9.98 34.70
N ALA A 707 18.02 -10.51 34.00
CA ALA A 707 17.87 -11.02 32.63
C ALA A 707 16.83 -12.14 32.54
N LEU A 708 16.85 -13.08 33.50
CA LEU A 708 15.86 -14.16 33.56
C LEU A 708 14.44 -13.63 33.77
N ARG A 709 14.29 -12.58 34.60
CA ARG A 709 12.99 -11.90 34.79
C ARG A 709 12.49 -11.28 33.49
N HIS A 710 13.37 -10.63 32.71
CA HIS A 710 13.00 -10.08 31.41
C HIS A 710 12.61 -11.17 30.41
N ALA A 711 13.40 -12.25 30.31
CA ALA A 711 13.10 -13.37 29.43
C ALA A 711 11.73 -14.01 29.73
N ARG A 712 11.41 -14.21 31.01
CA ARG A 712 10.10 -14.73 31.45
C ARG A 712 8.95 -13.80 31.09
N LYS A 713 9.07 -12.49 31.38
CA LYS A 713 8.03 -11.52 31.01
C LYS A 713 7.74 -11.51 29.50
N SER A 714 8.77 -11.65 28.66
CA SER A 714 8.60 -11.76 27.22
C SER A 714 7.87 -13.06 26.84
N ALA A 715 8.28 -14.20 27.41
CA ALA A 715 7.63 -15.49 27.18
C ALA A 715 6.15 -15.49 27.60
N ASP A 716 5.84 -14.98 28.79
CA ASP A 716 4.48 -14.88 29.34
C ASP A 716 3.55 -14.03 28.45
N TYR A 717 4.09 -13.02 27.78
CA TYR A 717 3.33 -12.22 26.81
C TYR A 717 2.96 -13.04 25.58
N TRP A 718 3.94 -13.67 24.92
CA TRP A 718 3.69 -14.45 23.70
C TRP A 718 2.78 -15.67 23.96
N GLU A 719 2.81 -16.21 25.18
CA GLU A 719 1.87 -17.25 25.61
C GLU A 719 0.42 -16.72 25.60
N ARG A 720 0.19 -15.56 26.24
CA ARG A 720 -1.13 -14.93 26.33
C ARG A 720 -1.66 -14.40 24.99
N SER A 721 -0.79 -13.85 24.15
CA SER A 721 -1.15 -13.32 22.81
C SER A 721 -1.39 -14.40 21.76
N GLY A 722 -1.24 -15.67 22.11
CA GLY A 722 -1.45 -16.81 21.22
C GLY A 722 -0.14 -17.40 20.71
N ALA A 723 0.35 -18.42 21.42
CA ALA A 723 1.60 -19.10 21.09
C ALA A 723 1.67 -19.67 19.65
N LEU A 724 0.53 -20.02 19.05
CA LEU A 724 0.46 -20.46 17.64
C LEU A 724 0.41 -19.30 16.64
N GLN A 725 -0.07 -18.12 17.04
CA GLN A 725 -0.08 -16.95 16.17
C GLN A 725 1.32 -16.32 16.06
N TYR A 726 2.10 -16.39 17.14
CA TYR A 726 3.44 -15.82 17.25
C TYR A 726 4.50 -16.88 17.55
N THR A 727 4.44 -18.05 16.89
CA THR A 727 5.25 -19.22 17.29
C THR A 727 6.75 -18.98 17.24
N LYS A 728 7.25 -18.16 16.29
CA LYS A 728 8.68 -17.82 16.21
C LYS A 728 9.14 -17.03 17.44
N ASP A 729 8.40 -15.99 17.81
CA ASP A 729 8.72 -15.13 18.96
C ASP A 729 8.57 -15.89 20.27
N PHE A 730 7.48 -16.66 20.41
CA PHE A 730 7.25 -17.55 21.54
C PHE A 730 8.41 -18.52 21.76
N VAL A 731 8.80 -19.28 20.72
CA VAL A 731 9.92 -20.23 20.78
C VAL A 731 11.24 -19.52 21.10
N ALA A 732 11.49 -18.37 20.47
CA ALA A 732 12.72 -17.60 20.67
C ALA A 732 12.84 -17.04 22.10
N SER A 733 11.73 -16.63 22.72
CA SER A 733 11.71 -16.17 24.13
C SER A 733 12.00 -17.31 25.10
N HIS A 734 11.39 -18.49 24.91
CA HIS A 734 11.64 -19.65 25.78
C HIS A 734 13.06 -20.22 25.63
N ILE A 735 13.64 -20.18 24.43
CA ILE A 735 15.06 -20.52 24.24
C ILE A 735 15.97 -19.60 25.07
N ARG A 736 15.64 -18.31 25.20
CA ARG A 736 16.42 -17.37 26.04
C ARG A 736 16.26 -17.67 27.52
N VAL A 737 15.06 -18.00 27.98
CA VAL A 737 14.84 -18.47 29.35
C VAL A 737 15.73 -19.68 29.64
N ALA A 738 15.75 -20.69 28.76
CA ALA A 738 16.58 -21.87 28.92
C ALA A 738 18.09 -21.57 28.94
N ARG A 739 18.58 -20.69 28.07
CA ARG A 739 19.99 -20.25 28.06
C ARG A 739 20.38 -19.53 29.35
N LEU A 740 19.51 -18.67 29.87
CA LEU A 740 19.78 -17.96 31.14
C LEU A 740 19.65 -18.89 32.36
N LEU A 741 18.85 -19.95 32.29
CA LEU A 741 18.83 -21.01 33.30
C LEU A 741 20.15 -21.79 33.30
N GLU A 742 20.67 -22.14 32.12
CA GLU A 742 21.98 -22.80 31.96
C GLU A 742 23.13 -21.98 32.55
N SER A 743 23.13 -20.66 32.39
CA SER A 743 24.17 -19.79 32.95
C SER A 743 24.10 -19.68 34.49
N GLN A 744 23.08 -20.25 35.15
CA GLN A 744 23.08 -20.35 36.61
C GLN A 744 24.14 -21.38 37.01
N GLN A 745 25.14 -20.98 37.79
CA GLN A 745 26.20 -21.87 38.31
C GLN A 745 25.67 -22.83 39.39
N ARG A 746 24.66 -23.64 39.05
CA ARG A 746 23.98 -24.62 39.90
C ARG A 746 24.09 -25.99 39.27
N SER A 747 24.24 -27.02 40.10
CA SER A 747 24.35 -28.42 39.67
C SER A 747 23.06 -29.03 39.10
N SER A 748 22.00 -28.24 38.91
CA SER A 748 20.74 -28.62 38.28
C SER A 748 20.41 -27.75 37.07
N ALA A 749 21.27 -26.80 36.69
CA ALA A 749 20.97 -25.77 35.72
C ALA A 749 20.67 -26.33 34.32
N PHE A 750 21.45 -27.30 33.86
CA PHE A 750 21.23 -27.95 32.57
C PHE A 750 19.95 -28.76 32.54
N PHE A 751 19.59 -29.35 33.68
CA PHE A 751 18.37 -30.12 33.82
C PHE A 751 17.14 -29.21 33.80
N GLU A 752 17.14 -28.14 34.61
CA GLU A 752 16.08 -27.12 34.65
C GLU A 752 15.86 -26.48 33.28
N ALA A 753 16.95 -26.14 32.56
CA ALA A 753 16.87 -25.60 31.21
C ALA A 753 16.26 -26.59 30.21
N THR A 754 16.63 -27.88 30.29
CA THR A 754 16.10 -28.93 29.41
C THR A 754 14.63 -29.22 29.70
N GLU A 755 14.24 -29.30 30.98
CA GLU A 755 12.84 -29.48 31.38
C GLU A 755 11.97 -28.31 30.93
N HIS A 756 12.43 -27.08 31.10
CA HIS A 756 11.70 -25.89 30.63
C HIS A 756 11.38 -25.98 29.13
N LEU A 757 12.38 -26.32 28.29
CA LEU A 757 12.17 -26.46 26.85
C LEU A 757 11.23 -27.63 26.49
N ALA A 758 11.28 -28.72 27.26
CA ALA A 758 10.40 -29.87 27.08
C ALA A 758 8.94 -29.55 27.41
N GLU A 759 8.69 -28.81 28.50
CA GLU A 759 7.35 -28.33 28.88
C GLU A 759 6.76 -27.42 27.81
N VAL A 760 7.54 -26.47 27.32
CA VAL A 760 7.14 -25.52 26.27
C VAL A 760 6.81 -26.25 24.96
N GLU A 761 7.63 -27.24 24.58
CA GLU A 761 7.36 -28.07 23.40
C GLU A 761 6.07 -28.86 23.57
N ALA A 762 5.85 -29.47 24.74
CA ALA A 762 4.63 -30.24 25.02
C ALA A 762 3.39 -29.36 24.89
N THR A 763 3.44 -28.11 25.40
CA THR A 763 2.37 -27.13 25.25
C THR A 763 2.10 -26.79 23.78
N LEU A 764 3.13 -26.46 22.99
CA LEU A 764 2.97 -26.17 21.55
C LEU A 764 2.44 -27.35 20.76
N VAL A 765 2.97 -28.55 21.01
CA VAL A 765 2.50 -29.78 20.37
C VAL A 765 1.04 -30.07 20.72
N ALA A 766 0.64 -29.85 21.97
CA ALA A 766 -0.76 -30.00 22.40
C ALA A 766 -1.68 -28.99 21.71
N LEU A 767 -1.28 -27.72 21.62
CA LEU A 767 -2.04 -26.68 20.92
C LEU A 767 -2.19 -26.99 19.42
N ALA A 768 -1.09 -27.37 18.75
CA ALA A 768 -1.08 -27.70 17.32
C ALA A 768 -1.90 -28.96 16.98
N ASN A 769 -2.04 -29.88 17.93
CA ASN A 769 -2.88 -31.08 17.79
C ASN A 769 -4.35 -30.82 18.13
N ARG A 770 -4.69 -29.76 18.87
CA ARG A 770 -6.08 -29.34 19.15
C ARG A 770 -6.70 -28.57 17.98
N GLN A 771 -5.90 -27.85 17.20
CA GLN A 771 -6.40 -27.20 15.99
C GLN A 771 -6.84 -28.24 14.96
N SER A 772 -8.07 -28.12 14.48
CA SER A 772 -8.64 -28.99 13.45
C SER A 772 -7.71 -29.05 12.23
N PRO A 773 -7.58 -30.21 11.55
CA PRO A 773 -6.68 -30.36 10.40
C PRO A 773 -6.92 -29.35 9.27
N GLY A 774 -8.15 -28.81 9.15
CA GLY A 774 -8.51 -27.78 8.16
C GLY A 774 -8.35 -26.32 8.63
N SER A 775 -7.92 -26.08 9.88
CA SER A 775 -7.72 -24.74 10.47
C SER A 775 -6.25 -24.45 10.78
N ARG A 776 -5.34 -25.40 10.55
CA ARG A 776 -3.90 -25.11 10.54
C ARG A 776 -3.66 -24.10 9.43
N THR A 777 -3.47 -22.86 9.83
CA THR A 777 -3.38 -21.70 8.94
C THR A 777 -2.29 -21.97 7.91
N SER A 778 -2.65 -21.85 6.63
CA SER A 778 -1.81 -22.21 5.47
C SER A 778 -0.55 -21.36 5.32
N ASN A 779 -0.31 -20.36 6.17
CA ASN A 779 0.60 -19.25 5.83
C ASN A 779 1.81 -19.04 6.77
N GLY A 780 2.08 -19.88 7.78
CA GLY A 780 3.15 -19.56 8.75
C GLY A 780 3.97 -20.70 9.37
N ASP A 781 3.44 -21.93 9.42
CA ASP A 781 3.97 -22.99 10.31
C ASP A 781 4.72 -24.13 9.61
N GLU A 782 4.89 -24.08 8.28
CA GLU A 782 5.65 -25.11 7.57
C GLU A 782 7.13 -25.10 8.00
N GLY A 783 7.54 -26.20 8.66
CA GLY A 783 8.87 -26.38 9.22
C GLY A 783 9.01 -26.05 10.71
N MET A 784 7.95 -25.52 11.35
CA MET A 784 7.96 -25.29 12.80
C MET A 784 7.73 -26.57 13.61
N PHE A 785 7.02 -27.54 13.04
CA PHE A 785 6.72 -28.83 13.68
C PHE A 785 7.30 -30.00 12.88
N THR A 786 7.78 -31.02 13.59
CA THR A 786 7.95 -32.35 13.02
C THR A 786 6.61 -33.07 13.10
N LEU A 787 6.12 -33.56 11.97
CA LEU A 787 4.84 -34.27 11.88
C LEU A 787 5.07 -35.78 11.76
N GLN A 788 4.21 -36.56 12.42
CA GLN A 788 4.06 -38.00 12.20
C GLN A 788 2.61 -38.25 11.73
N GLY A 789 2.43 -38.44 10.43
CA GLY A 789 1.11 -38.32 9.81
C GLY A 789 0.59 -36.89 9.92
N SER A 790 -0.62 -36.70 10.45
CA SER A 790 -1.21 -35.37 10.70
C SER A 790 -0.93 -34.82 12.10
N LYS A 791 -0.24 -35.56 12.97
CA LYS A 791 0.02 -35.12 14.35
C LYS A 791 1.38 -34.44 14.47
N ALA A 792 1.41 -33.28 15.11
CA ALA A 792 2.66 -32.68 15.55
C ALA A 792 3.26 -33.53 16.67
N ILE A 793 4.56 -33.82 16.58
CA ILE A 793 5.27 -34.64 17.57
C ILE A 793 6.47 -33.93 18.21
N ALA A 794 7.04 -32.92 17.55
CA ALA A 794 8.16 -32.14 18.07
C ALA A 794 8.25 -30.76 17.42
N VAL A 795 9.02 -29.86 18.04
CA VAL A 795 9.34 -28.51 17.54
C VAL A 795 10.85 -28.44 17.30
N PRO A 796 11.34 -28.56 16.05
CA PRO A 796 12.78 -28.70 15.77
C PRO A 796 13.69 -27.62 16.38
N PRO A 797 13.32 -26.32 16.42
CA PRO A 797 14.12 -25.32 17.10
C PRO A 797 14.33 -25.62 18.60
N LEU A 798 13.29 -26.06 19.32
CA LEU A 798 13.39 -26.43 20.74
C LEU A 798 14.23 -27.69 20.92
N ARG A 799 14.08 -28.70 20.05
CA ARG A 799 14.89 -29.94 20.08
C ARG A 799 16.37 -29.67 19.84
N ARG A 800 16.71 -28.79 18.90
CA ARG A 800 18.11 -28.37 18.67
C ARG A 800 18.69 -27.71 19.91
N GLU A 801 17.94 -26.83 20.57
CA GLU A 801 18.42 -26.16 21.78
C GLU A 801 18.54 -27.14 22.96
N MET A 802 17.56 -28.02 23.19
CA MET A 802 17.65 -29.10 24.20
C MET A 802 18.88 -29.99 23.97
N SER A 803 19.13 -30.35 22.71
CA SER A 803 20.30 -31.15 22.29
C SER A 803 21.60 -30.44 22.68
N ARG A 804 21.70 -29.12 22.43
CA ARG A 804 22.85 -28.29 22.82
C ARG A 804 23.03 -28.25 24.34
N VAL A 805 21.96 -27.99 25.10
CA VAL A 805 21.99 -27.91 26.57
C VAL A 805 22.46 -29.23 27.17
N CYS A 806 21.90 -30.37 26.73
CA CYS A 806 22.33 -31.69 27.19
C CYS A 806 23.82 -31.96 26.91
N GLN A 807 24.30 -31.62 25.70
CA GLN A 807 25.71 -31.78 25.34
C GLN A 807 26.64 -30.87 26.16
N ALA A 808 26.18 -29.67 26.52
CA ALA A 808 26.93 -28.76 27.38
C ALA A 808 27.06 -29.35 28.80
N GLY A 809 25.95 -29.79 29.41
CA GLY A 809 25.98 -30.39 30.75
C GLY A 809 26.80 -31.69 30.82
N ILE A 810 26.70 -32.56 29.80
CA ILE A 810 27.53 -33.78 29.71
C ILE A 810 29.03 -33.44 29.68
N ARG A 811 29.42 -32.37 28.95
CA ARG A 811 30.82 -31.93 28.89
C ARG A 811 31.31 -31.35 30.22
N GLN A 812 30.42 -30.73 31.00
CA GLN A 812 30.73 -30.20 32.32
C GLN A 812 30.70 -31.26 33.44
N GLY A 813 30.29 -32.50 33.13
CA GLY A 813 30.26 -33.61 34.09
C GLY A 813 29.07 -33.61 35.04
N GLU A 814 28.03 -32.81 34.76
CA GLU A 814 26.82 -32.74 35.58
C GLU A 814 25.86 -33.88 35.22
N ASP A 815 25.51 -34.72 36.20
CA ASP A 815 24.54 -35.83 36.10
C ASP A 815 24.53 -36.53 34.72
N VAL A 816 25.72 -37.00 34.31
CA VAL A 816 26.02 -37.42 32.93
C VAL A 816 25.07 -38.51 32.44
N ASP A 817 24.69 -39.44 33.31
CA ASP A 817 23.83 -40.56 32.95
C ASP A 817 22.39 -40.09 32.68
N ARG A 818 21.86 -39.18 33.53
CA ARG A 818 20.53 -38.60 33.33
C ARG A 818 20.48 -37.74 32.06
N LEU A 819 21.49 -36.90 31.83
CA LEU A 819 21.55 -36.07 30.61
C LEU A 819 21.72 -36.92 29.34
N LYS A 820 22.47 -38.03 29.37
CA LYS A 820 22.56 -38.97 28.24
C LYS A 820 21.21 -39.60 27.91
N VAL A 821 20.41 -39.93 28.92
CA VAL A 821 19.05 -40.47 28.71
C VAL A 821 18.16 -39.41 28.04
N LEU A 822 18.14 -38.18 28.56
CA LEU A 822 17.39 -37.07 27.96
C LEU A 822 17.85 -36.79 26.53
N TYR A 823 19.16 -36.72 26.29
CA TYR A 823 19.73 -36.48 24.97
C TYR A 823 19.29 -37.51 23.94
N ARG A 824 19.27 -38.81 24.29
CA ARG A 824 18.77 -39.87 23.40
C ARG A 824 17.29 -39.70 23.08
N ARG A 825 16.47 -39.28 24.05
CA ARG A 825 15.05 -38.98 23.83
C ARG A 825 14.87 -37.78 22.89
N VAL A 826 15.66 -36.73 23.08
CA VAL A 826 15.69 -35.55 22.19
C VAL A 826 15.97 -35.96 20.75
N LEU A 827 17.00 -36.78 20.51
CA LEU A 827 17.37 -37.22 19.16
C LEU A 827 16.32 -38.09 18.47
N ARG A 828 15.51 -38.82 19.24
CA ARG A 828 14.46 -39.70 18.72
C ARG A 828 13.10 -39.01 18.61
N ASN A 829 13.01 -37.73 18.94
CA ASN A 829 11.74 -37.00 19.08
C ASN A 829 10.77 -37.69 20.04
N GLU A 830 11.30 -38.40 21.05
CA GLU A 830 10.46 -39.03 22.07
C GLU A 830 9.92 -37.94 23.02
N PRO A 831 8.68 -38.06 23.53
CA PRO A 831 8.15 -37.17 24.55
C PRO A 831 9.04 -37.17 25.79
N ILE A 832 9.52 -36.01 26.17
CA ILE A 832 10.29 -35.83 27.40
C ILE A 832 9.26 -35.60 28.50
N ARG A 833 8.83 -36.68 29.15
CA ARG A 833 8.01 -36.54 30.35
C ARG A 833 8.88 -35.94 31.45
N PRO A 834 8.39 -34.95 32.22
CA PRO A 834 9.04 -34.58 33.47
C PRO A 834 9.21 -35.86 34.27
N VAL A 835 10.40 -36.07 34.82
CA VAL A 835 10.66 -37.21 35.70
C VAL A 835 9.83 -36.94 36.94
N GLN A 836 8.56 -37.35 36.93
CA GLN A 836 7.84 -37.55 38.18
C GLN A 836 8.69 -38.57 38.91
N ASP A 837 9.33 -38.14 40.01
CA ASP A 837 10.10 -38.98 40.89
C ASP A 837 9.23 -40.19 41.25
N SER A 838 9.38 -41.27 40.48
CA SER A 838 8.98 -42.58 40.90
C SER A 838 9.98 -42.91 42.00
N VAL A 839 9.68 -42.42 43.20
CA VAL A 839 10.30 -42.88 44.44
C VAL A 839 10.29 -44.40 44.32
N PRO A 840 11.46 -45.06 44.25
CA PRO A 840 11.48 -46.51 44.16
C PRO A 840 10.70 -47.01 45.38
N SER A 841 9.60 -47.71 45.13
CA SER A 841 8.88 -48.37 46.22
C SER A 841 9.91 -49.23 46.96
N PRO A 842 10.08 -49.05 48.28
CA PRO A 842 11.08 -49.81 49.03
C PRO A 842 10.74 -51.29 48.89
N GLY A 843 11.65 -52.03 48.24
CA GLY A 843 11.60 -53.48 48.08
C GLY A 843 12.34 -54.18 49.21
#